data_AF-A0A938LQ02-F1
#
_entry.id   AF-A0A938LQ02-F1
#
_cell.length_a   1.000
_cell.length_b   1.000
_cell.length_c   1.000
_cell.angle_alpha   90.00
_cell.angle_beta   90.00
_cell.angle_gamma   90.00
#
_symmetry.space_group_name_H-M   'P 1'
#
loop_
_entity.id
_entity.type
_entity.pdbx_description
1 polymer ?
#
loop_
_entity_poly.entity_id
_entity_poly.type
_entity_poly.pdbx_seq_one_letter_code
_entity_poly.pdbx_strand_id
1 'polypeptide(L)'
;MLADSVCSESLENSTQGLLPKRFTVLATAGGVTVLALLLGCDVVHGNAIARCDLRISEFACEFQLPVGAGRLEGRMASDGLRHRVAIYWIEPDVFREAASFVRYADLLFASGMAHYWIQPAQQRGTLAPSQKQTDPVLGRQDSVEAIIRFALTTVGRRGIQDEDGSIPWDPAKFFQNSRGLSEYNCESMASRADSNDLSDVGDSQMSTLNVSSAGRRYSKQTRSDNSLVWRADRVLFARPIAVVTIRHTGRIRAAECPGVFDANTLGQWALIPECYRAYWSFDQVYSELPAAPNTRISRAALYDELVSYMNNNAVPERMYRALHRLHFKIALLTDDMDRVHASAQASVAGLCRDNSITTYECLRELVSIGGTLAEYCPQQASEWLRPLVEQTVRHTGPRTLGVLDKLMLNIEANNWFLSAKLLLEELGRQGLMQQGAISARSAKLEAVRTARDRGLPDPCELTATVGRYVSQLDAYPRRGPIDMNNVRHILGKGLRKYYADDTSPSISHLVDNVVHLIRLVVGEGPFCGDPAELTRSVERFAALYLAVAKATEPIDTVLATFLALSFCDISTPEDRETLFSQFREHCGAVQAQVNAMLKDRTLDSLVACEDVQGVFDRYERIFRRHLDDPLWPAFKFPFTTNERARLAGKMKLRLMQLVPFLDDLSLKLKYGGPSLELKEKTVYEVSRAAQELLWQAAFLRNPPYPGVVCQYRGGYGLTAVIRGPLYGEDDAPKDKFKAMKYFHLGHRLEDVVLRERELAKSAMDRSTDDDTKATEEN
;
A
#
# COMPACT_ATOMS: atom_id res chain seq x y z
N MET A 1 -41.68 -23.33 12.18
CA MET A 1 -41.46 -23.12 13.63
C MET A 1 -40.77 -24.36 14.16
N LEU A 2 -39.62 -24.14 14.83
CA LEU A 2 -38.61 -25.08 15.39
C LEU A 2 -37.59 -25.75 14.44
N ALA A 3 -36.33 -25.63 14.88
CA ALA A 3 -35.12 -26.49 14.77
C ALA A 3 -34.19 -26.43 13.52
N ASP A 4 -32.95 -25.97 13.78
CA ASP A 4 -31.60 -26.53 13.56
C ASP A 4 -31.09 -27.15 12.22
N SER A 5 -29.75 -27.04 12.09
CA SER A 5 -28.75 -27.65 11.16
C SER A 5 -28.46 -26.85 9.87
N VAL A 6 -27.26 -26.30 9.64
CA VAL A 6 -25.87 -26.84 9.50
C VAL A 6 -25.59 -27.41 8.09
N CYS A 7 -24.39 -27.05 7.58
CA CYS A 7 -23.66 -27.49 6.37
C CYS A 7 -23.94 -26.71 5.07
N SER A 8 -23.07 -25.79 4.61
CA SER A 8 -21.70 -25.91 4.06
C SER A 8 -21.67 -26.41 2.60
N GLU A 9 -21.28 -25.55 1.65
CA GLU A 9 -20.32 -25.91 0.59
C GLU A 9 -19.81 -24.69 -0.22
N SER A 10 -18.49 -24.64 -0.29
CA SER A 10 -17.59 -24.10 -1.32
C SER A 10 -17.89 -22.78 -2.04
N LEU A 11 -17.08 -21.76 -1.73
CA LEU A 11 -16.64 -20.81 -2.73
C LEU A 11 -15.14 -20.56 -2.56
N GLU A 12 -14.37 -21.44 -3.20
CA GLU A 12 -12.96 -21.21 -3.50
C GLU A 12 -12.83 -20.31 -4.74
N ASN A 13 -11.79 -19.49 -4.69
CA ASN A 13 -11.02 -18.88 -5.77
C ASN A 13 -11.21 -17.38 -6.12
N SER A 14 -10.05 -16.71 -6.00
CA SER A 14 -9.62 -15.45 -6.64
C SER A 14 -9.77 -14.11 -5.87
N THR A 15 -9.37 -14.09 -4.61
CA THR A 15 -8.89 -12.86 -3.93
C THR A 15 -7.65 -13.18 -3.07
N GLN A 16 -6.61 -13.74 -3.68
CA GLN A 16 -5.29 -13.80 -3.06
C GLN A 16 -4.48 -12.56 -3.44
N GLY A 17 -4.03 -11.83 -2.41
CA GLY A 17 -3.00 -10.81 -2.55
C GLY A 17 -3.37 -9.42 -2.07
N LEU A 18 -3.99 -9.27 -0.88
CA LEU A 18 -3.89 -8.10 0.04
C LEU A 18 -4.88 -8.20 1.23
N LEU A 19 -4.86 -9.31 1.98
CA LEU A 19 -5.23 -9.30 3.41
C LEU A 19 -3.93 -9.27 4.23
N PRO A 20 -3.90 -8.52 5.34
CA PRO A 20 -3.17 -7.26 5.31
C PRO A 20 -1.89 -7.35 6.12
N LYS A 21 -0.82 -6.71 5.63
CA LYS A 21 0.43 -6.46 6.38
C LYS A 21 0.18 -5.98 7.82
N ARG A 22 -0.95 -5.30 8.05
CA ARG A 22 -1.43 -4.86 9.36
C ARG A 22 -1.68 -6.02 10.33
N PHE A 23 -2.29 -7.12 9.92
CA PHE A 23 -2.63 -8.22 10.81
C PHE A 23 -1.38 -8.94 11.33
N THR A 24 -0.37 -9.17 10.47
CA THR A 24 0.91 -9.79 10.85
C THR A 24 1.72 -8.91 11.80
N VAL A 25 1.67 -7.59 11.59
CA VAL A 25 2.33 -6.60 12.46
C VAL A 25 1.65 -6.54 13.83
N LEU A 26 0.31 -6.54 13.87
CA LEU A 26 -0.48 -6.54 15.11
C LEU A 26 -0.29 -7.86 15.91
N ALA A 27 -0.26 -9.01 15.23
CA ALA A 27 0.00 -10.30 15.87
C ALA A 27 1.39 -10.39 16.50
N THR A 28 2.41 -9.85 15.83
CA THR A 28 3.79 -9.86 16.37
C THR A 28 3.93 -8.86 17.52
N ALA A 29 3.31 -7.67 17.42
CA ALA A 29 3.23 -6.72 18.52
C ALA A 29 2.50 -7.31 19.75
N GLY A 30 1.41 -8.06 19.53
CA GLY A 30 0.70 -8.80 20.58
C GLY A 30 1.59 -9.85 21.24
N GLY A 31 2.34 -10.63 20.46
CA GLY A 31 3.30 -11.62 20.97
C GLY A 31 4.42 -10.98 21.80
N VAL A 32 5.01 -9.87 21.33
CA VAL A 32 6.03 -9.12 22.07
C VAL A 32 5.47 -8.53 23.36
N THR A 33 4.25 -7.98 23.32
CA THR A 33 3.57 -7.44 24.51
C THR A 33 3.33 -8.53 25.54
N VAL A 34 2.81 -9.68 25.10
CA VAL A 34 2.65 -10.87 25.92
C VAL A 34 3.97 -11.29 26.60
N LEU A 35 5.06 -11.37 25.86
CA LEU A 35 6.37 -11.74 26.41
C LEU A 35 6.81 -10.72 27.49
N ALA A 36 6.70 -9.42 27.20
CA ALA A 36 7.03 -8.36 28.16
C ALA A 36 6.19 -8.45 29.44
N LEU A 37 4.90 -8.74 29.32
CA LEU A 37 4.01 -8.92 30.46
C LEU A 37 4.33 -10.17 31.29
N LEU A 38 4.60 -11.30 30.64
CA LEU A 38 5.00 -12.54 31.33
C LEU A 38 6.30 -12.35 32.11
N LEU A 39 7.25 -11.60 31.55
CA LEU A 39 8.50 -11.22 32.21
C LEU A 39 8.25 -10.33 33.44
N GLY A 40 7.40 -9.31 33.27
CA GLY A 40 6.95 -8.45 34.37
C GLY A 40 6.35 -9.25 35.52
N CYS A 41 5.68 -10.37 35.23
CA CYS A 41 5.11 -11.30 36.21
C CYS A 41 6.10 -12.37 36.75
N ASP A 42 7.21 -12.69 36.07
CA ASP A 42 8.17 -13.72 36.52
C ASP A 42 9.30 -13.19 37.39
N VAL A 43 9.79 -11.98 37.10
CA VAL A 43 10.79 -11.32 37.96
C VAL A 43 10.25 -11.15 39.40
N VAL A 44 8.92 -11.14 39.55
CA VAL A 44 8.11 -11.10 40.79
C VAL A 44 8.29 -12.33 41.68
N HIS A 45 8.18 -13.51 41.10
CA HIS A 45 8.08 -14.77 41.85
C HIS A 45 9.45 -15.30 42.27
N GLY A 46 10.52 -14.70 41.75
CA GLY A 46 11.87 -15.22 41.88
C GLY A 46 12.55 -15.03 43.24
N ASN A 47 12.08 -14.15 44.15
CA ASN A 47 12.69 -13.99 45.48
C ASN A 47 11.84 -13.11 46.42
N ALA A 48 11.05 -13.75 47.30
CA ALA A 48 10.35 -13.11 48.41
C ALA A 48 11.33 -12.77 49.55
N ILE A 49 12.16 -11.73 49.39
CA ILE A 49 13.04 -11.25 50.48
C ILE A 49 13.07 -9.71 50.51
N ALA A 50 12.72 -9.19 51.70
CA ALA A 50 12.82 -7.83 52.26
C ALA A 50 12.01 -6.68 51.60
N ARG A 51 11.07 -6.14 52.39
CA ARG A 51 10.03 -5.13 52.09
C ARG A 51 10.52 -3.68 51.80
N CYS A 52 11.78 -3.42 51.49
CA CYS A 52 12.30 -2.04 51.50
C CYS A 52 13.01 -1.53 50.23
N ASP A 53 13.40 -2.38 49.28
CA ASP A 53 14.15 -1.94 48.09
C ASP A 53 13.34 -2.09 46.79
N LEU A 54 13.23 -1.01 46.02
CA LEU A 54 12.67 -1.01 44.67
C LEU A 54 13.71 -1.63 43.72
N ARG A 55 13.33 -2.72 43.03
CA ARG A 55 14.15 -3.32 41.98
C ARG A 55 13.79 -2.70 40.65
N ILE A 56 14.77 -2.08 39.98
CA ILE A 56 14.61 -1.57 38.63
C ILE A 56 15.40 -2.45 37.66
N SER A 57 14.77 -2.78 36.54
CA SER A 57 15.41 -3.52 35.45
C SER A 57 15.11 -2.82 34.13
N GLU A 58 16.13 -2.65 33.31
CA GLU A 58 15.98 -2.23 31.92
C GLU A 58 15.78 -3.44 31.04
N PHE A 59 14.95 -3.32 30.03
CA PHE A 59 14.80 -4.36 29.03
C PHE A 59 14.82 -3.79 27.61
N ALA A 60 15.37 -4.58 26.71
CA ALA A 60 15.30 -4.37 25.28
C ALA A 60 14.77 -5.64 24.63
N CYS A 61 13.76 -5.52 23.77
CA CYS A 61 13.22 -6.60 22.96
C CYS A 61 13.51 -6.31 21.50
N GLU A 62 14.37 -7.11 20.88
CA GLU A 62 14.62 -7.11 19.44
C GLU A 62 13.74 -8.17 18.80
N PHE A 63 13.08 -7.89 17.69
CA PHE A 63 12.18 -8.82 17.03
C PHE A 63 12.22 -8.67 15.51
N GLN A 64 11.91 -9.75 14.80
CA GLN A 64 11.94 -9.77 13.34
C GLN A 64 10.53 -9.78 12.77
N LEU A 65 10.16 -8.72 12.03
CA LEU A 65 8.95 -8.68 11.21
C LEU A 65 9.28 -9.04 9.75
N PRO A 66 8.27 -9.45 8.95
CA PRO A 66 8.43 -9.58 7.50
C PRO A 66 8.91 -8.29 6.82
N VAL A 67 8.63 -7.13 7.43
CA VAL A 67 8.98 -5.80 6.91
C VAL A 67 10.36 -5.30 7.37
N GLY A 68 10.97 -5.92 8.39
CA GLY A 68 12.25 -5.48 8.95
C GLY A 68 12.48 -5.99 10.38
N ALA A 69 13.70 -5.81 10.89
CA ALA A 69 13.99 -5.99 12.31
C ALA A 69 13.50 -4.77 13.09
N GLY A 70 13.01 -4.99 14.30
CA GLY A 70 12.55 -3.93 15.19
C GLY A 70 12.95 -4.11 16.62
N ARG A 71 12.87 -3.01 17.36
CA ARG A 71 13.31 -2.97 18.75
C ARG A 71 12.32 -2.21 19.61
N LEU A 72 12.15 -2.69 20.83
CA LEU A 72 11.34 -2.08 21.88
C LEU A 72 12.18 -1.97 23.14
N GLU A 73 12.05 -0.86 23.86
CA GLU A 73 12.78 -0.62 25.09
C GLU A 73 11.84 -0.15 26.20
N GLY A 74 12.19 -0.54 27.41
CA GLY A 74 11.43 -0.17 28.58
C GLY A 74 12.17 -0.41 29.88
N ARG A 75 11.51 -0.03 30.96
CA ARG A 75 11.92 -0.31 32.33
C ARG A 75 10.82 -1.01 33.09
N MET A 76 11.24 -1.91 33.96
CA MET A 76 10.40 -2.60 34.91
C MET A 76 10.77 -2.18 36.32
N ALA A 77 9.77 -1.98 37.18
CA ALA A 77 9.97 -1.71 38.59
C ALA A 77 9.16 -2.69 39.44
N SER A 78 9.73 -3.15 40.54
CA SER A 78 9.06 -4.04 41.48
C SER A 78 9.47 -3.79 42.92
N ASP A 79 8.49 -3.75 43.83
CA ASP A 79 8.69 -3.79 45.28
C ASP A 79 8.34 -5.17 45.89
N GLY A 80 8.12 -6.18 45.03
CA GLY A 80 7.70 -7.52 45.40
C GLY A 80 6.19 -7.72 45.54
N LEU A 81 5.38 -6.65 45.68
CA LEU A 81 3.91 -6.72 45.74
C LEU A 81 3.25 -6.07 44.52
N ARG A 82 3.86 -5.02 44.00
CA ARG A 82 3.43 -4.25 42.82
C ARG A 82 4.50 -4.34 41.75
N HIS A 83 4.04 -4.31 40.51
CA HIS A 83 4.91 -4.37 39.35
C HIS A 83 4.49 -3.32 38.36
N ARG A 84 5.47 -2.65 37.77
CA ARG A 84 5.24 -1.69 36.71
C ARG A 84 6.12 -2.02 35.52
N VAL A 85 5.55 -1.95 34.33
CA VAL A 85 6.25 -2.10 33.05
C VAL A 85 5.98 -0.85 32.24
N ALA A 86 7.00 -0.04 32.04
CA ALA A 86 6.95 1.16 31.22
C ALA A 86 7.71 0.90 29.90
N ILE A 87 7.00 0.88 28.78
CA ILE A 87 7.53 0.80 27.43
C ILE A 87 7.58 2.22 26.88
N TYR A 88 8.79 2.77 26.76
CA TYR A 88 8.99 4.18 26.38
C TYR A 88 9.62 4.38 25.00
N TRP A 89 10.03 3.29 24.34
CA TRP A 89 10.57 3.35 22.99
C TRP A 89 10.14 2.14 22.18
N ILE A 90 9.63 2.42 20.99
CA ILE A 90 9.43 1.41 19.95
C ILE A 90 10.06 2.00 18.70
N GLU A 91 10.98 1.26 18.09
CA GLU A 91 11.76 1.75 16.98
C GLU A 91 10.86 2.09 15.78
N PRO A 92 10.86 3.35 15.31
CA PRO A 92 9.91 3.84 14.32
C PRO A 92 10.10 3.23 12.92
N ASP A 93 11.28 2.66 12.64
CA ASP A 93 11.62 2.12 11.31
C ASP A 93 10.82 0.87 10.91
N VAL A 94 10.18 0.24 11.89
CA VAL A 94 9.41 -1.00 11.78
C VAL A 94 7.92 -0.72 11.64
N PHE A 95 7.47 0.37 12.25
CA PHE A 95 6.09 0.78 12.29
C PHE A 95 6.05 2.17 11.67
N ARG A 96 5.93 2.22 10.33
CA ARG A 96 5.46 3.44 9.65
C ARG A 96 4.35 4.03 10.50
N GLU A 97 4.39 5.34 10.72
CA GLU A 97 3.54 6.20 11.58
C GLU A 97 2.03 6.01 11.40
N ALA A 98 1.56 4.80 11.58
CA ALA A 98 0.16 4.47 11.64
C ALA A 98 -0.32 5.01 12.98
N ALA A 99 -1.34 5.87 12.93
CA ALA A 99 -2.03 6.38 14.12
C ALA A 99 -2.53 5.26 15.07
N SER A 100 -2.57 4.02 14.57
CA SER A 100 -2.99 2.80 15.26
C SER A 100 -1.86 2.05 15.97
N PHE A 101 -0.73 2.69 16.32
CA PHE A 101 0.35 2.03 17.07
C PHE A 101 0.59 2.67 18.44
N VAL A 102 0.93 1.84 19.43
CA VAL A 102 1.30 2.30 20.78
C VAL A 102 2.59 3.12 20.66
N ARG A 103 2.53 4.43 20.86
CA ARG A 103 3.74 5.27 20.97
C ARG A 103 4.44 5.02 22.32
N TYR A 104 3.63 4.86 23.36
CA TYR A 104 4.03 4.69 24.73
C TYR A 104 3.02 3.80 25.46
N ALA A 105 3.50 2.84 26.27
CA ALA A 105 2.66 2.04 27.14
C ALA A 105 3.17 2.06 28.58
N ASP A 106 2.28 2.30 29.53
CA ASP A 106 2.54 2.12 30.95
C ASP A 106 1.56 1.13 31.55
N LEU A 107 2.07 0.19 32.34
CA LEU A 107 1.30 -0.94 32.85
C LEU A 107 1.65 -1.11 34.33
N LEU A 108 0.66 -0.94 35.21
CA LEU A 108 0.77 -1.15 36.66
C LEU A 108 -0.08 -2.34 37.09
N PHE A 109 0.57 -3.35 37.65
CA PHE A 109 -0.04 -4.53 38.25
C PHE A 109 -0.11 -4.35 39.76
N ALA A 110 -1.33 -4.28 40.30
CA ALA A 110 -1.57 -4.13 41.73
C ALA A 110 -2.86 -4.87 42.13
N SER A 111 -2.81 -5.65 43.21
CA SER A 111 -4.00 -6.22 43.87
C SER A 111 -4.98 -6.95 42.95
N GLY A 112 -4.46 -7.74 42.00
CA GLY A 112 -5.30 -8.48 41.05
C GLY A 112 -5.95 -7.62 39.97
N MET A 113 -5.45 -6.40 39.73
CA MET A 113 -5.87 -5.50 38.66
C MET A 113 -4.65 -5.06 37.84
N ALA A 114 -4.86 -4.79 36.55
CA ALA A 114 -3.89 -4.13 35.69
C ALA A 114 -4.41 -2.76 35.27
N HIS A 115 -3.77 -1.70 35.73
CA HIS A 115 -4.00 -0.35 35.22
C HIS A 115 -3.07 -0.10 34.04
N TYR A 116 -3.56 0.50 32.97
CA TYR A 116 -2.75 0.79 31.80
C TYR A 116 -3.02 2.16 31.19
N TRP A 117 -2.01 2.72 30.56
CA TRP A 117 -2.10 3.95 29.76
C TRP A 117 -1.35 3.80 28.45
N ILE A 118 -1.95 4.31 27.38
CA ILE A 118 -1.50 4.14 25.99
C ILE A 118 -1.65 5.49 25.30
N GLN A 119 -0.58 6.06 24.76
CA GLN A 119 -0.69 7.26 23.93
C GLN A 119 -1.06 6.88 22.48
N PRO A 120 -2.02 7.56 21.82
CA PRO A 120 -2.63 8.86 22.16
C PRO A 120 -3.95 8.81 22.95
N ALA A 121 -4.40 7.65 23.45
CA ALA A 121 -5.63 7.59 24.22
C ALA A 121 -5.49 8.44 25.50
N GLN A 122 -6.25 9.54 25.57
CA GLN A 122 -6.29 10.44 26.73
C GLN A 122 -6.88 9.75 27.99
N GLN A 123 -7.40 8.53 27.88
CA GLN A 123 -8.08 7.83 28.97
C GLN A 123 -7.32 6.59 29.46
N ARG A 124 -7.18 6.52 30.79
CA ARG A 124 -6.67 5.39 31.56
C ARG A 124 -7.61 4.18 31.41
N GLY A 125 -7.05 3.03 31.09
CA GLY A 125 -7.76 1.76 31.16
C GLY A 125 -7.50 1.04 32.50
N THR A 126 -8.49 0.30 32.98
CA THR A 126 -8.30 -0.66 34.08
C THR A 126 -8.90 -1.98 33.66
N LEU A 127 -8.11 -3.04 33.72
CA LEU A 127 -8.57 -4.40 33.43
C LEU A 127 -8.50 -5.23 34.72
N ALA A 128 -9.65 -5.77 35.11
CA ALA A 128 -9.68 -6.91 36.00
C ALA A 128 -9.34 -8.15 35.16
N PRO A 129 -8.30 -8.94 35.49
CA PRO A 129 -8.09 -10.23 34.89
C PRO A 129 -9.32 -11.10 35.17
N SER A 130 -10.10 -11.35 34.13
CA SER A 130 -11.28 -12.22 34.19
C SER A 130 -10.85 -13.65 34.53
N GLN A 131 -11.49 -14.23 35.56
CA GLN A 131 -11.35 -15.65 35.91
C GLN A 131 -12.18 -16.57 34.98
N LYS A 132 -12.97 -16.01 34.05
CA LYS A 132 -13.85 -16.79 33.18
C LYS A 132 -13.15 -17.17 31.88
N GLN A 133 -13.06 -18.48 31.61
CA GLN A 133 -12.51 -19.09 30.40
C GLN A 133 -13.18 -18.61 29.09
N THR A 134 -14.42 -18.09 29.18
CA THR A 134 -15.31 -17.79 28.06
C THR A 134 -15.18 -16.39 27.46
N ASP A 135 -14.32 -15.51 27.97
CA ASP A 135 -14.15 -14.19 27.34
C ASP A 135 -13.56 -14.35 25.93
N PRO A 136 -14.25 -13.84 24.88
CA PRO A 136 -13.87 -14.09 23.51
C PRO A 136 -12.49 -13.51 23.23
N VAL A 137 -11.58 -14.40 22.81
CA VAL A 137 -10.28 -14.04 22.28
C VAL A 137 -10.53 -13.30 20.96
N LEU A 138 -10.25 -11.99 20.97
CA LEU A 138 -10.31 -11.06 19.83
C LEU A 138 -11.68 -11.02 19.10
N GLY A 139 -12.47 -10.00 19.41
CA GLY A 139 -13.31 -9.40 18.38
C GLY A 139 -12.43 -8.84 17.25
N ARG A 140 -12.93 -8.81 16.02
CA ARG A 140 -12.30 -8.28 14.77
C ARG A 140 -11.93 -6.78 14.82
N GLN A 141 -11.48 -6.25 15.94
CA GLN A 141 -11.14 -4.83 16.10
C GLN A 141 -9.63 -4.62 16.07
N ASP A 142 -9.17 -3.90 15.04
CA ASP A 142 -7.77 -3.55 14.76
C ASP A 142 -7.23 -2.43 15.68
N SER A 143 -7.67 -2.34 16.94
CA SER A 143 -7.26 -1.26 17.85
C SER A 143 -6.08 -1.65 18.73
N VAL A 144 -5.22 -0.67 19.04
CA VAL A 144 -4.10 -0.80 19.98
C VAL A 144 -4.57 -1.33 21.34
N GLU A 145 -5.69 -0.81 21.81
CA GLU A 145 -6.28 -1.21 23.08
C GLU A 145 -6.69 -2.68 23.06
N ALA A 146 -7.22 -3.19 21.94
CA ALA A 146 -7.56 -4.60 21.81
C ALA A 146 -6.32 -5.51 21.94
N ILE A 147 -5.16 -5.10 21.41
CA ILE A 147 -3.91 -5.85 21.56
C ILE A 147 -3.46 -5.90 23.02
N ILE A 148 -3.47 -4.75 23.70
CA ILE A 148 -3.03 -4.67 25.10
C ILE A 148 -3.99 -5.42 26.01
N ARG A 149 -5.32 -5.30 25.80
CA ARG A 149 -6.32 -6.08 26.53
C ARG A 149 -6.14 -7.59 26.26
N PHE A 150 -5.91 -8.00 25.02
CA PHE A 150 -5.62 -9.38 24.68
C PHE A 150 -4.38 -9.88 25.44
N ALA A 151 -3.29 -9.12 25.43
CA ALA A 151 -2.07 -9.49 26.13
C ALA A 151 -2.28 -9.59 27.65
N LEU A 152 -3.00 -8.64 28.25
CA LEU A 152 -3.34 -8.64 29.67
C LEU A 152 -4.24 -9.82 30.06
N THR A 153 -5.28 -10.11 29.28
CA THR A 153 -6.16 -11.28 29.49
C THR A 153 -5.36 -12.58 29.38
N THR A 154 -4.46 -12.66 28.42
CA THR A 154 -3.60 -13.83 28.21
C THR A 154 -2.67 -14.06 29.40
N VAL A 155 -2.11 -13.00 29.96
CA VAL A 155 -1.28 -13.08 31.18
C VAL A 155 -2.12 -13.40 32.42
N GLY A 156 -3.35 -12.88 32.52
CA GLY A 156 -4.28 -13.20 33.61
C GLY A 156 -4.64 -14.69 33.69
N ARG A 157 -4.73 -15.37 32.54
CA ARG A 157 -4.97 -16.83 32.47
C ARG A 157 -3.83 -17.69 33.00
N ARG A 158 -2.61 -17.14 33.15
CA ARG A 158 -1.44 -17.83 33.70
C ARG A 158 -1.66 -18.33 35.14
N GLY A 159 -2.52 -17.66 35.91
CA GLY A 159 -2.80 -18.01 37.31
C GLY A 159 -3.79 -19.15 37.50
N ILE A 160 -4.44 -19.63 36.44
CA ILE A 160 -5.44 -20.71 36.51
C ILE A 160 -4.68 -22.03 36.27
N GLN A 161 -4.50 -22.82 37.34
CA GLN A 161 -4.12 -24.22 37.20
C GLN A 161 -5.27 -24.94 36.49
N ASP A 162 -5.09 -25.24 35.21
CA ASP A 162 -6.02 -26.06 34.45
C ASP A 162 -5.80 -27.52 34.90
N GLU A 163 -6.68 -28.05 35.75
CA GLU A 163 -6.72 -29.49 36.06
C GLU A 163 -7.08 -30.33 34.80
N ASP A 164 -7.67 -29.70 33.77
CA ASP A 164 -8.16 -30.37 32.56
C ASP A 164 -7.22 -30.31 31.34
N GLY A 165 -6.00 -29.76 31.47
CA GLY A 165 -4.94 -29.89 30.47
C GLY A 165 -5.23 -29.35 29.05
N SER A 166 -6.29 -28.55 28.85
CA SER A 166 -6.87 -28.31 27.53
C SER A 166 -6.42 -27.03 26.81
N ILE A 167 -5.47 -26.26 27.36
CA ILE A 167 -4.82 -25.18 26.60
C ILE A 167 -3.27 -25.28 26.70
N PRO A 168 -2.58 -25.80 25.67
CA PRO A 168 -1.13 -25.87 25.65
C PRO A 168 -0.56 -24.52 25.21
N TRP A 169 -0.39 -23.59 26.16
CA TRP A 169 0.25 -22.32 25.84
C TRP A 169 1.74 -22.34 26.19
N ASP A 170 2.55 -22.60 25.17
CA ASP A 170 3.99 -22.89 25.29
C ASP A 170 4.84 -21.77 25.93
N PRO A 171 4.58 -20.46 25.70
CA PRO A 171 5.31 -19.40 26.40
C PRO A 171 5.14 -19.46 27.91
N ALA A 172 3.92 -19.65 28.42
CA ALA A 172 3.68 -19.70 29.87
C ALA A 172 4.37 -20.90 30.52
N LYS A 173 4.33 -22.08 29.88
CA LYS A 173 5.04 -23.28 30.34
C LYS A 173 6.55 -23.05 30.39
N PHE A 174 7.13 -22.48 29.33
CA PHE A 174 8.54 -22.11 29.29
C PHE A 174 8.93 -21.18 30.45
N PHE A 175 8.17 -20.12 30.65
CA PHE A 175 8.43 -19.13 31.69
C PHE A 175 8.26 -19.68 33.10
N GLN A 176 7.27 -20.55 33.32
CA GLN A 176 7.08 -21.25 34.60
C GLN A 176 8.23 -22.21 34.90
N ASN A 177 8.63 -23.03 33.93
CA ASN A 177 9.66 -24.06 34.12
C ASN A 177 11.08 -23.49 34.18
N SER A 178 11.31 -22.33 33.56
CA SER A 178 12.61 -21.64 33.58
C SER A 178 12.86 -20.81 34.85
N ARG A 179 11.91 -20.79 35.81
CA ARG A 179 12.05 -20.06 37.08
C ARG A 179 13.23 -20.59 37.88
N GLY A 180 14.02 -19.68 38.46
CA GLY A 180 15.19 -20.02 39.28
C GLY A 180 16.41 -20.57 38.52
N LEU A 181 16.28 -20.93 37.24
CA LEU A 181 17.38 -21.47 36.44
C LEU A 181 18.17 -20.35 35.74
N SER A 182 19.51 -20.45 35.73
CA SER A 182 20.38 -19.53 34.97
C SER A 182 20.32 -19.80 33.46
N GLU A 183 20.09 -21.05 33.07
CA GLU A 183 19.91 -21.48 31.69
C GLU A 183 18.73 -22.44 31.58
N TYR A 184 17.88 -22.28 30.57
CA TYR A 184 16.76 -23.18 30.32
C TYR A 184 16.33 -23.11 28.86
N ASN A 185 16.14 -24.26 28.22
CA ASN A 185 15.71 -24.36 26.84
C ASN A 185 14.52 -25.32 26.73
N CYS A 186 13.51 -24.96 25.96
CA CYS A 186 12.46 -25.91 25.58
C CYS A 186 12.01 -25.69 24.14
N GLU A 187 11.58 -26.78 23.51
CA GLU A 187 11.00 -26.75 22.17
C GLU A 187 9.53 -27.11 22.27
N SER A 188 8.67 -26.28 21.68
CA SER A 188 7.28 -26.63 21.44
C SER A 188 7.22 -27.48 20.17
N MET A 189 6.92 -28.78 20.33
CA MET A 189 6.63 -29.64 19.18
C MET A 189 5.28 -29.23 18.60
N ALA A 190 5.22 -29.06 17.28
CA ALA A 190 3.94 -28.98 16.61
C ALA A 190 3.15 -30.25 16.92
N SER A 191 1.91 -30.12 17.40
CA SER A 191 1.06 -31.29 17.57
C SER A 191 0.97 -31.98 16.21
N ARG A 192 1.50 -33.20 16.11
CA ARG A 192 1.16 -34.12 15.04
C ARG A 192 -0.35 -34.40 15.16
N ALA A 193 -1.16 -33.52 14.58
CA ALA A 193 -2.43 -33.94 14.05
C ALA A 193 -2.09 -34.65 12.75
N ASP A 194 -2.47 -35.92 12.67
CA ASP A 194 -2.24 -36.81 11.55
C ASP A 194 -2.72 -36.18 10.22
N SER A 195 -1.80 -35.63 9.42
CA SER A 195 -1.97 -35.61 7.97
C SER A 195 -0.60 -35.69 7.29
N ASN A 196 -0.46 -36.72 6.46
CA ASN A 196 0.73 -37.01 5.66
C ASN A 196 0.72 -36.27 4.31
N ASP A 197 -0.03 -35.16 4.19
CA ASP A 197 -0.13 -34.40 2.95
C ASP A 197 0.81 -33.19 2.96
N LEU A 198 2.10 -33.46 2.73
CA LEU A 198 3.11 -32.43 2.46
C LEU A 198 3.22 -32.15 0.95
N SER A 199 2.11 -31.74 0.33
CA SER A 199 2.12 -31.24 -1.05
C SER A 199 1.04 -30.19 -1.27
N ASP A 200 1.18 -29.03 -0.62
CA ASP A 200 0.78 -27.68 -1.08
C ASP A 200 0.73 -26.72 0.12
N VAL A 201 1.89 -26.28 0.59
CA VAL A 201 1.96 -25.22 1.60
C VAL A 201 1.98 -23.87 0.89
N GLY A 202 0.79 -23.34 0.57
CA GLY A 202 0.64 -21.98 0.05
C GLY A 202 0.94 -20.91 1.11
N ASP A 203 1.34 -19.70 0.67
CA ASP A 203 1.70 -18.52 1.49
C ASP A 203 0.65 -18.16 2.57
N SER A 204 -0.60 -18.58 2.39
CA SER A 204 -1.70 -18.49 3.35
C SER A 204 -1.40 -19.23 4.67
N GLN A 205 -0.83 -20.44 4.63
CA GLN A 205 -0.55 -21.25 5.83
C GLN A 205 0.72 -20.78 6.59
N MET A 206 1.63 -20.06 5.92
CA MET A 206 2.74 -19.37 6.60
C MET A 206 2.26 -18.26 7.55
N SER A 207 1.09 -17.66 7.26
CA SER A 207 0.52 -16.58 8.09
C SER A 207 -0.05 -17.10 9.41
N THR A 208 -0.60 -18.31 9.43
CA THR A 208 -1.07 -19.03 10.64
C THR A 208 0.09 -19.57 11.47
N LEU A 209 1.21 -19.97 10.84
CA LEU A 209 2.43 -20.41 11.54
C LEU A 209 3.15 -19.27 12.29
N ASN A 210 2.91 -18.00 11.94
CA ASN A 210 3.42 -16.85 12.71
C ASN A 210 2.60 -16.59 13.98
N VAL A 211 1.37 -17.11 14.04
CA VAL A 211 0.42 -16.93 15.16
C VAL A 211 0.46 -18.12 16.12
N SER A 212 0.76 -19.33 15.62
CA SER A 212 0.87 -20.53 16.46
C SER A 212 2.14 -20.52 17.32
N SER A 213 2.02 -20.97 18.58
CA SER A 213 3.15 -21.22 19.49
C SER A 213 3.92 -22.49 19.14
N ALA A 214 3.34 -23.36 18.30
CA ALA A 214 3.94 -24.58 17.78
C ALA A 214 5.18 -24.31 16.92
N GLY A 215 6.20 -25.17 17.04
CA GLY A 215 7.42 -25.09 16.23
C GLY A 215 8.38 -23.97 16.64
N ARG A 216 8.31 -23.54 17.89
CA ARG A 216 9.20 -22.52 18.49
C ARG A 216 10.15 -23.13 19.49
N ARG A 217 11.39 -22.65 19.49
CA ARG A 217 12.39 -22.91 20.52
C ARG A 217 12.47 -21.69 21.42
N TYR A 218 12.27 -21.89 22.71
CA TYR A 218 12.46 -20.87 23.73
C TYR A 218 13.74 -21.16 24.50
N SER A 219 14.56 -20.14 24.72
CA SER A 219 15.80 -20.24 25.48
C SER A 219 15.93 -19.09 26.48
N LYS A 220 16.55 -19.39 27.62
CA LYS A 220 16.92 -18.47 28.68
C LYS A 220 18.41 -18.66 28.95
N GLN A 221 19.15 -17.55 29.08
CA GLN A 221 20.54 -17.56 29.48
C GLN A 221 20.87 -16.32 30.30
N THR A 222 21.52 -16.51 31.44
CA THR A 222 22.19 -15.44 32.19
C THR A 222 23.61 -15.25 31.66
N ARG A 223 23.93 -14.06 31.16
CA ARG A 223 25.27 -13.68 30.67
C ARG A 223 26.20 -13.31 31.82
N SER A 224 27.50 -13.21 31.51
CA SER A 224 28.54 -12.81 32.47
C SER A 224 28.37 -11.39 33.05
N ASP A 225 27.65 -10.51 32.36
CA ASP A 225 27.27 -9.18 32.85
C ASP A 225 26.01 -9.20 33.74
N ASN A 226 25.58 -10.38 34.20
CA ASN A 226 24.32 -10.64 34.90
C ASN A 226 23.07 -10.25 34.10
N SER A 227 23.18 -9.96 32.80
CA SER A 227 22.01 -9.75 31.96
C SER A 227 21.31 -11.06 31.65
N LEU A 228 19.99 -11.03 31.70
CA LEU A 228 19.15 -12.18 31.39
C LEU A 228 18.67 -12.07 29.94
N VAL A 229 19.02 -13.04 29.12
CA VAL A 229 18.65 -13.08 27.71
C VAL A 229 17.65 -14.21 27.48
N TRP A 230 16.52 -13.85 26.92
CA TRP A 230 15.49 -14.76 26.48
C TRP A 230 15.42 -14.72 24.96
N ARG A 231 15.32 -15.89 24.30
CA ARG A 231 15.14 -15.96 22.85
C ARG A 231 13.96 -16.85 22.52
N ALA A 232 13.21 -16.44 21.50
CA ALA A 232 12.23 -17.25 20.83
C ALA A 232 12.66 -17.39 19.37
N ASP A 233 13.02 -18.62 18.97
CA ASP A 233 13.52 -18.94 17.63
C ASP A 233 12.49 -19.83 16.89
N ARG A 234 12.49 -19.75 15.55
CA ARG A 234 11.79 -20.77 14.73
C ARG A 234 12.63 -22.04 14.66
N VAL A 235 12.03 -23.18 14.97
CA VAL A 235 12.73 -24.49 14.92
C VAL A 235 13.22 -24.80 13.50
N LEU A 236 12.43 -24.46 12.46
CA LEU A 236 12.75 -24.81 11.06
C LEU A 236 13.97 -24.09 10.47
N PHE A 237 14.30 -22.88 10.93
CA PHE A 237 15.33 -22.05 10.31
C PHE A 237 16.34 -21.44 11.30
N ALA A 238 16.22 -21.76 12.60
CA ALA A 238 17.04 -21.21 13.69
C ALA A 238 17.19 -19.67 13.66
N ARG A 239 16.20 -18.96 13.10
CA ARG A 239 16.19 -17.49 13.07
C ARG A 239 15.45 -16.96 14.31
N PRO A 240 16.04 -15.99 15.03
CA PRO A 240 15.37 -15.36 16.16
C PRO A 240 14.14 -14.58 15.70
N ILE A 241 13.01 -14.89 16.32
CA ILE A 241 11.76 -14.15 16.16
C ILE A 241 11.76 -12.96 17.13
N ALA A 242 12.19 -13.21 18.36
CA ALA A 242 12.32 -12.20 19.39
C ALA A 242 13.48 -12.55 20.34
N VAL A 243 14.24 -11.55 20.74
CA VAL A 243 15.32 -11.61 21.73
C VAL A 243 15.03 -10.54 22.77
N VAL A 244 14.77 -10.95 24.01
CA VAL A 244 14.58 -10.02 25.13
C VAL A 244 15.80 -10.06 26.03
N THR A 245 16.50 -8.93 26.15
CA THR A 245 17.61 -8.75 27.07
C THR A 245 17.16 -7.91 28.25
N ILE A 246 17.39 -8.39 29.46
CA ILE A 246 17.07 -7.70 30.71
C ILE A 246 18.36 -7.42 31.46
N ARG A 247 18.56 -6.19 31.90
CA ARG A 247 19.68 -5.75 32.72
C ARG A 247 19.16 -5.19 34.03
N HIS A 248 19.64 -5.74 35.14
CA HIS A 248 19.34 -5.18 36.46
C HIS A 248 20.15 -3.90 36.64
N THR A 249 19.47 -2.76 36.77
CA THR A 249 20.12 -1.45 36.90
C THR A 249 20.45 -1.07 38.34
N GLY A 250 19.85 -1.75 39.32
CA GLY A 250 20.19 -1.61 40.74
C GLY A 250 18.99 -1.73 41.67
N ARG A 251 19.27 -1.58 42.97
CA ARG A 251 18.25 -1.39 44.01
C ARG A 251 18.20 0.08 44.36
N ILE A 252 17.02 0.68 44.25
CA ILE A 252 16.77 2.09 44.56
C ILE A 252 15.86 2.13 45.79
N ARG A 253 16.05 3.09 46.69
CA ARG A 253 15.10 3.25 47.80
C ARG A 253 13.77 3.75 47.25
N ALA A 254 12.65 3.23 47.73
CA ALA A 254 11.33 3.66 47.25
C ALA A 254 11.10 5.19 47.37
N ALA A 255 11.77 5.83 48.34
CA ALA A 255 11.75 7.29 48.52
C ALA A 255 12.44 8.09 47.40
N GLU A 256 13.37 7.48 46.66
CA GLU A 256 14.12 8.12 45.56
C GLU A 256 13.35 8.07 44.22
N CYS A 257 12.24 7.35 44.16
CA CYS A 257 11.32 7.29 43.01
C CYS A 257 9.86 7.49 43.47
N PRO A 258 9.51 8.68 43.99
CA PRO A 258 8.17 8.94 44.50
C PRO A 258 7.13 8.77 43.39
N GLY A 259 6.01 8.13 43.73
CA GLY A 259 4.91 7.91 42.78
C GLY A 259 5.13 6.77 41.77
N VAL A 260 6.23 6.00 41.81
CA VAL A 260 6.48 4.93 40.83
C VAL A 260 5.34 3.91 40.69
N PHE A 261 4.57 3.66 41.76
CA PHE A 261 3.38 2.81 41.77
C PHE A 261 2.08 3.59 42.09
N ASP A 262 2.07 4.91 41.94
CA ASP A 262 0.84 5.68 42.06
C ASP A 262 -0.07 5.35 40.88
N ALA A 263 -1.21 4.73 41.13
CA ALA A 263 -2.15 4.35 40.10
C ALA A 263 -2.84 5.55 39.43
N ASN A 264 -2.86 6.72 40.07
CA ASN A 264 -3.54 7.91 39.54
C ASN A 264 -2.69 8.65 38.51
N THR A 265 -1.40 8.78 38.76
CA THR A 265 -0.44 9.32 37.78
C THR A 265 0.16 8.22 36.90
N LEU A 266 -0.10 6.95 37.22
CA LEU A 266 0.70 5.80 36.80
C LEU A 266 2.20 6.06 36.99
N GLY A 267 2.56 6.88 37.97
CA GLY A 267 3.91 7.41 38.17
C GLY A 267 4.51 8.05 36.93
N GLN A 268 3.72 8.85 36.19
CA GLN A 268 4.08 9.54 34.96
C GLN A 268 5.55 9.97 34.97
N TRP A 269 6.30 9.46 33.99
CA TRP A 269 7.71 9.77 33.76
C TRP A 269 8.76 9.18 34.72
N ALA A 270 8.38 8.62 35.87
CA ALA A 270 9.33 8.16 36.89
C ALA A 270 10.30 7.06 36.40
N LEU A 271 9.87 6.22 35.46
CA LEU A 271 10.70 5.16 34.87
C LEU A 271 11.22 5.51 33.47
N ILE A 272 10.91 6.69 32.93
CA ILE A 272 11.26 7.02 31.55
C ILE A 272 12.50 7.92 31.56
N PRO A 273 13.59 7.53 30.89
CA PRO A 273 14.75 8.39 30.78
C PRO A 273 14.39 9.71 30.10
N GLU A 274 14.95 10.80 30.61
CA GLU A 274 14.59 12.18 30.26
C GLU A 274 14.59 12.44 28.74
N CYS A 275 15.57 11.91 28.00
CA CYS A 275 15.64 12.05 26.54
C CYS A 275 14.45 11.48 25.76
N TYR A 276 13.82 10.41 26.24
CA TYR A 276 12.60 9.88 25.63
C TYR A 276 11.40 10.75 25.99
N ARG A 277 11.39 11.33 27.19
CA ARG A 277 10.31 12.26 27.62
C ARG A 277 10.31 13.49 26.75
N ALA A 278 11.48 14.11 26.57
CA ALA A 278 11.66 15.26 25.71
C ALA A 278 11.20 14.95 24.28
N TYR A 279 11.62 13.82 23.69
CA TYR A 279 11.14 13.40 22.36
C TYR A 279 9.62 13.35 22.28
N TRP A 280 8.95 12.68 23.23
CA TRP A 280 7.49 12.56 23.22
C TRP A 280 6.78 13.90 23.46
N SER A 281 7.36 14.78 24.28
CA SER A 281 6.86 16.15 24.45
C SER A 281 6.93 16.93 23.13
N PHE A 282 8.06 16.89 22.43
CA PHE A 282 8.18 17.54 21.11
C PHE A 282 7.25 16.93 20.06
N ASP A 283 7.13 15.60 20.00
CA ASP A 283 6.26 14.88 19.07
C ASP A 283 4.77 15.19 19.33
N GLN A 284 4.39 15.35 20.60
CA GLN A 284 3.05 15.77 20.99
C GLN A 284 2.75 17.19 20.51
N VAL A 285 3.62 18.15 20.81
CA VAL A 285 3.43 19.55 20.37
C VAL A 285 3.38 19.61 18.84
N TYR A 286 4.28 18.89 18.16
CA TYR A 286 4.25 18.76 16.70
C TYR A 286 2.92 18.21 16.16
N SER A 287 2.36 17.18 16.80
CA SER A 287 1.10 16.56 16.39
C SER A 287 -0.12 17.48 16.58
N GLU A 288 -0.06 18.42 17.52
CA GLU A 288 -1.13 19.38 17.84
C GLU A 288 -1.08 20.65 16.97
N LEU A 289 0.08 20.99 16.39
CA LEU A 289 0.29 22.19 15.55
C LEU A 289 -0.64 22.31 14.33
N PRO A 290 -0.94 21.25 13.55
CA PRO A 290 -1.80 21.36 12.37
C PRO A 290 -3.27 21.66 12.68
N ALA A 291 -3.73 21.40 13.91
CA ALA A 291 -5.14 21.44 14.30
C ALA A 291 -5.57 22.74 15.01
N ALA A 292 -4.62 23.60 15.39
CA ALA A 292 -4.90 24.75 16.25
C ALA A 292 -4.40 26.06 15.61
N PRO A 293 -5.29 26.93 15.10
CA PRO A 293 -4.90 28.21 14.49
C PRO A 293 -4.29 29.22 15.48
N ASN A 294 -4.37 28.97 16.80
CA ASN A 294 -3.90 29.85 17.87
C ASN A 294 -3.11 29.09 18.96
N THR A 295 -2.02 28.41 18.60
CA THR A 295 -1.11 27.82 19.61
C THR A 295 -0.15 28.87 20.18
N ARG A 296 0.10 28.79 21.49
CA ARG A 296 1.02 29.69 22.25
C ARG A 296 2.49 29.63 21.80
N ILE A 297 2.88 28.60 21.03
CA ILE A 297 4.26 28.35 20.60
C ILE A 297 4.28 28.47 19.07
N SER A 298 5.07 29.40 18.54
CA SER A 298 5.27 29.50 17.09
C SER A 298 6.06 28.29 16.58
N ARG A 299 5.81 27.88 15.33
CA ARG A 299 6.51 26.75 14.69
C ARG A 299 8.05 26.93 14.73
N ALA A 300 8.49 28.18 14.61
CA ALA A 300 9.89 28.57 14.73
C ALA A 300 10.43 28.39 16.17
N ALA A 301 9.65 28.72 17.20
CA ALA A 301 10.06 28.51 18.59
C ALA A 301 10.20 27.02 18.94
N LEU A 302 9.31 26.16 18.43
CA LEU A 302 9.42 24.70 18.63
C LEU A 302 10.70 24.15 17.97
N TYR A 303 11.03 24.63 16.77
CA TYR A 303 12.27 24.27 16.08
C TYR A 303 13.50 24.67 16.93
N ASP A 304 13.54 25.91 17.40
CA ASP A 304 14.68 26.43 18.15
C ASP A 304 14.83 25.74 19.53
N GLU A 305 13.71 25.40 20.18
CA GLU A 305 13.69 24.64 21.43
C GLU A 305 14.25 23.22 21.25
N LEU A 306 13.87 22.51 20.19
CA LEU A 306 14.38 21.17 19.88
C LEU A 306 15.88 21.21 19.58
N VAL A 307 16.35 22.19 18.81
CA VAL A 307 17.79 22.37 18.52
C VAL A 307 18.57 22.66 19.80
N SER A 308 18.07 23.57 20.64
CA SER A 308 18.65 23.88 21.95
C SER A 308 18.73 22.62 22.82
N TYR A 309 17.66 21.82 22.83
CA TYR A 309 17.62 20.56 23.57
C TYR A 309 18.70 19.58 23.10
N MET A 310 18.83 19.35 21.80
CA MET A 310 19.83 18.43 21.23
C MET A 310 21.27 18.89 21.50
N ASN A 311 21.53 20.20 21.53
CA ASN A 311 22.87 20.75 21.75
C ASN A 311 23.29 20.75 23.22
N ASN A 312 22.33 20.92 24.14
CA ASN A 312 22.61 21.09 25.58
C ASN A 312 22.53 19.79 26.39
N ASN A 313 21.99 18.71 25.82
CA ASN A 313 21.77 17.44 26.53
C ASN A 313 22.55 16.28 25.91
N ALA A 314 23.01 15.36 26.75
CA ALA A 314 23.65 14.12 26.31
C ALA A 314 22.59 13.12 25.82
N VAL A 315 22.24 13.19 24.55
CA VAL A 315 21.25 12.31 23.92
C VAL A 315 21.91 11.02 23.42
N PRO A 316 21.37 9.82 23.74
CA PRO A 316 21.84 8.56 23.17
C PRO A 316 21.75 8.55 21.62
N GLU A 317 22.73 7.97 20.92
CA GLU A 317 22.81 7.98 19.44
C GLU A 317 21.48 7.61 18.74
N ARG A 318 20.82 6.55 19.22
CA ARG A 318 19.51 6.10 18.70
C ARG A 318 18.39 7.15 18.84
N MET A 319 18.40 7.91 19.93
CA MET A 319 17.43 8.98 20.20
C MET A 319 17.79 10.23 19.40
N TYR A 320 19.08 10.46 19.19
CA TYR A 320 19.58 11.53 18.33
C TYR A 320 19.00 11.42 16.91
N ARG A 321 18.96 10.21 16.33
CA ARG A 321 18.30 9.95 15.04
C ARG A 321 16.83 10.33 15.04
N ALA A 322 16.09 9.94 16.07
CA ALA A 322 14.67 10.21 16.17
C ALA A 322 14.37 11.70 16.31
N LEU A 323 15.14 12.40 17.15
CA LEU A 323 15.06 13.85 17.31
C LEU A 323 15.41 14.58 16.01
N HIS A 324 16.41 14.13 15.24
CA HIS A 324 16.70 14.71 13.92
C HIS A 324 15.59 14.51 12.90
N ARG A 325 14.93 13.34 12.90
CA ARG A 325 13.75 13.14 12.04
C ARG A 325 12.61 14.07 12.42
N LEU A 326 12.34 14.21 13.72
CA LEU A 326 11.33 15.14 14.22
C LEU A 326 11.71 16.60 13.93
N HIS A 327 13.00 16.94 14.04
CA HIS A 327 13.57 18.23 13.71
C HIS A 327 13.32 18.59 12.24
N PHE A 328 13.61 17.68 11.31
CA PHE A 328 13.33 17.87 9.88
C PHE A 328 11.83 18.06 9.63
N LYS A 329 10.96 17.28 10.29
CA LYS A 329 9.50 17.45 10.17
C LYS A 329 9.00 18.79 10.67
N ILE A 330 9.53 19.27 11.80
CA ILE A 330 9.18 20.59 12.35
C ILE A 330 9.70 21.69 11.42
N ALA A 331 10.91 21.54 10.85
CA ALA A 331 11.47 22.48 9.89
C ALA A 331 10.55 22.69 8.68
N LEU A 332 9.99 21.61 8.13
CA LEU A 332 9.03 21.67 7.01
C LEU A 332 7.75 22.46 7.33
N LEU A 333 7.41 22.64 8.61
CA LEU A 333 6.27 23.47 9.01
C LEU A 333 6.62 24.97 9.13
N THR A 334 7.90 25.32 9.20
CA THR A 334 8.35 26.70 9.42
C THR A 334 8.33 27.57 8.16
N ASP A 335 8.24 26.96 6.97
CA ASP A 335 8.40 27.63 5.67
C ASP A 335 9.72 28.40 5.49
N ASP A 336 10.71 28.10 6.35
CA ASP A 336 12.07 28.65 6.31
C ASP A 336 13.01 27.65 5.63
N MET A 337 13.43 27.99 4.42
CA MET A 337 14.26 27.15 3.56
C MET A 337 15.63 26.85 4.17
N ASP A 338 16.23 27.78 4.92
CA ASP A 338 17.53 27.57 5.55
C ASP A 338 17.41 26.54 6.68
N ARG A 339 16.32 26.60 7.46
CA ARG A 339 16.01 25.60 8.51
C ARG A 339 15.74 24.21 7.93
N VAL A 340 15.01 24.13 6.82
CA VAL A 340 14.75 22.85 6.14
C VAL A 340 16.06 22.24 5.63
N HIS A 341 16.92 23.03 4.98
CA HIS A 341 18.21 22.55 4.48
C HIS A 341 19.14 22.10 5.62
N ALA A 342 19.28 22.91 6.66
CA ALA A 342 20.14 22.60 7.80
C ALA A 342 19.68 21.34 8.56
N SER A 343 18.38 21.18 8.78
CA SER A 343 17.83 20.00 9.45
C SER A 343 17.95 18.71 8.60
N ALA A 344 17.86 18.80 7.28
CA ALA A 344 18.13 17.67 6.37
C ALA A 344 19.61 17.24 6.43
N GLN A 345 20.54 18.20 6.41
CA GLN A 345 21.98 17.94 6.58
C GLN A 345 22.27 17.28 7.93
N ALA A 346 21.72 17.81 9.02
CA ALA A 346 21.90 17.28 10.36
C ALA A 346 21.34 15.84 10.49
N SER A 347 20.20 15.56 9.85
CA SER A 347 19.60 14.23 9.82
C SER A 347 20.48 13.20 9.12
N VAL A 348 20.98 13.51 7.93
CA VAL A 348 21.88 12.62 7.17
C VAL A 348 23.22 12.44 7.87
N ALA A 349 23.77 13.50 8.46
CA ALA A 349 24.98 13.42 9.27
C ALA A 349 24.78 12.51 10.50
N GLY A 350 23.62 12.56 11.15
CA GLY A 350 23.24 11.65 12.22
C GLY A 350 23.19 10.19 11.76
N LEU A 351 22.58 9.93 10.61
CA LEU A 351 22.51 8.58 10.02
C LEU A 351 23.89 7.99 9.68
N CYS A 352 24.83 8.82 9.22
CA CYS A 352 26.19 8.39 8.88
C CYS A 352 27.11 8.22 10.10
N ARG A 353 26.70 8.70 11.29
CA ARG A 353 27.46 8.52 12.54
C ARG A 353 27.03 7.28 13.31
N ASP A 354 25.79 6.86 13.17
CA ASP A 354 25.22 5.72 13.88
C ASP A 354 25.61 4.40 13.22
N ASN A 355 26.62 3.74 13.78
CA ASN A 355 27.13 2.45 13.30
C ASN A 355 26.17 1.27 13.53
N SER A 356 25.08 1.47 14.28
CA SER A 356 24.07 0.42 14.49
C SER A 356 23.10 0.27 13.31
N ILE A 357 23.08 1.23 12.39
CA ILE A 357 22.15 1.27 11.26
C ILE A 357 22.68 0.41 10.11
N THR A 358 21.80 -0.39 9.52
CA THR A 358 22.16 -1.15 8.33
C THR A 358 22.30 -0.23 7.11
N THR A 359 23.14 -0.62 6.15
CA THR A 359 23.30 0.11 4.88
C THR A 359 21.96 0.37 4.17
N TYR A 360 21.02 -0.59 4.24
CA TYR A 360 19.69 -0.43 3.67
C TYR A 360 18.87 0.66 4.36
N GLU A 361 18.86 0.70 5.70
CA GLU A 361 18.12 1.71 6.46
C GLU A 361 18.68 3.11 6.24
N CYS A 362 20.00 3.26 6.26
CA CYS A 362 20.68 4.53 6.00
C CYS A 362 20.27 5.10 4.63
N LEU A 363 20.35 4.28 3.57
CA LEU A 363 19.95 4.68 2.21
C LEU A 363 18.44 4.92 2.08
N ARG A 364 17.61 4.13 2.77
CA ARG A 364 16.15 4.28 2.76
C ARG A 364 15.73 5.63 3.35
N GLU A 365 16.33 6.02 4.47
CA GLU A 365 16.04 7.31 5.11
C GLU A 365 16.52 8.47 4.25
N LEU A 366 17.72 8.39 3.65
CA LEU A 366 18.20 9.38 2.69
C LEU A 366 17.20 9.59 1.55
N VAL A 367 16.74 8.51 0.89
CA VAL A 367 15.81 8.65 -0.23
C VAL A 367 14.44 9.17 0.20
N SER A 368 14.01 8.88 1.45
CA SER A 368 12.80 9.43 2.04
C SER A 368 12.91 10.93 2.26
N ILE A 369 14.01 11.40 2.88
CA ILE A 369 14.30 12.84 3.05
C ILE A 369 14.32 13.52 1.69
N GLY A 370 14.99 12.91 0.70
CA GLY A 370 15.03 13.47 -0.65
C GLY A 370 13.70 13.47 -1.39
N GLY A 371 12.83 12.49 -1.12
CA GLY A 371 11.44 12.51 -1.59
C GLY A 371 10.69 13.71 -1.06
N THR A 372 10.75 13.93 0.26
CA THR A 372 10.09 15.07 0.91
C THR A 372 10.64 16.42 0.44
N LEU A 373 11.96 16.55 0.28
CA LEU A 373 12.58 17.76 -0.29
C LEU A 373 12.16 18.00 -1.75
N ALA A 374 12.08 16.95 -2.57
CA ALA A 374 11.64 17.09 -3.96
C ALA A 374 10.19 17.55 -4.08
N GLU A 375 9.33 17.13 -3.15
CA GLU A 375 7.93 17.59 -3.07
C GLU A 375 7.82 19.02 -2.55
N TYR A 376 8.61 19.38 -1.55
CA TYR A 376 8.54 20.68 -0.88
C TYR A 376 9.25 21.81 -1.65
N CYS A 377 10.43 21.55 -2.22
CA CYS A 377 11.26 22.54 -2.91
C CYS A 377 11.85 22.00 -4.24
N PRO A 378 11.02 21.75 -5.26
CA PRO A 378 11.41 21.00 -6.47
C PRO A 378 12.58 21.64 -7.26
N GLN A 379 12.71 22.96 -7.23
CA GLN A 379 13.75 23.68 -7.98
C GLN A 379 15.15 23.55 -7.34
N GLN A 380 15.22 23.45 -6.00
CA GLN A 380 16.47 23.44 -5.23
C GLN A 380 16.84 22.05 -4.70
N ALA A 381 15.88 21.11 -4.67
CA ALA A 381 16.07 19.78 -4.10
C ALA A 381 17.26 19.02 -4.67
N SER A 382 17.55 19.15 -5.97
CA SER A 382 18.68 18.48 -6.62
C SER A 382 20.04 18.97 -6.07
N GLU A 383 20.17 20.28 -5.87
CA GLU A 383 21.40 20.90 -5.36
C GLU A 383 21.64 20.51 -3.90
N TRP A 384 20.59 20.55 -3.08
CA TRP A 384 20.67 20.20 -1.66
C TRP A 384 20.88 18.71 -1.42
N LEU A 385 20.30 17.83 -2.26
CA LEU A 385 20.42 16.39 -2.09
C LEU A 385 21.78 15.84 -2.52
N ARG A 386 22.45 16.46 -3.49
CA ARG A 386 23.74 16.00 -4.01
C ARG A 386 24.80 15.79 -2.92
N PRO A 387 25.08 16.76 -2.01
CA PRO A 387 26.06 16.55 -0.93
C PRO A 387 25.61 15.47 0.08
N LEU A 388 24.30 15.33 0.32
CA LEU A 388 23.75 14.33 1.24
C LEU A 388 23.93 12.89 0.71
N VAL A 389 23.68 12.72 -0.60
CA VAL A 389 23.89 11.45 -1.30
C VAL A 389 25.37 11.09 -1.31
N GLU A 390 26.26 12.04 -1.63
CA GLU A 390 27.71 11.86 -1.59
C GLU A 390 28.19 11.41 -0.21
N GLN A 391 27.76 12.09 0.85
CA GLN A 391 28.11 11.74 2.22
C GLN A 391 27.67 10.32 2.57
N THR A 392 26.43 9.96 2.21
CA THR A 392 25.87 8.64 2.53
C THR A 392 26.56 7.52 1.76
N VAL A 393 26.80 7.69 0.46
CA VAL A 393 27.48 6.68 -0.37
C VAL A 393 28.93 6.48 0.08
N ARG A 394 29.62 7.55 0.49
CA ARG A 394 30.96 7.43 1.11
C ARG A 394 30.94 6.61 2.39
N HIS A 395 29.92 6.81 3.24
CA HIS A 395 29.77 6.06 4.48
C HIS A 395 29.43 4.59 4.25
N THR A 396 28.51 4.28 3.33
CA THR A 396 28.06 2.90 3.08
C THR A 396 29.00 2.11 2.17
N GLY A 397 29.70 2.79 1.26
CA GLY A 397 30.68 2.22 0.35
C GLY A 397 30.12 1.11 -0.55
N PRO A 398 30.91 0.05 -0.85
CA PRO A 398 30.51 -1.06 -1.73
C PRO A 398 29.29 -1.85 -1.24
N ARG A 399 28.96 -1.79 0.06
CA ARG A 399 27.79 -2.49 0.64
C ARG A 399 26.47 -1.99 0.05
N THR A 400 26.46 -0.79 -0.53
CA THR A 400 25.32 -0.21 -1.23
C THR A 400 24.79 -1.12 -2.34
N LEU A 401 25.67 -1.81 -3.07
CA LEU A 401 25.27 -2.67 -4.20
C LEU A 401 24.39 -3.84 -3.76
N GLY A 402 24.68 -4.43 -2.59
CA GLY A 402 23.95 -5.59 -2.06
C GLY A 402 22.51 -5.29 -1.63
N VAL A 403 22.16 -4.00 -1.45
CA VAL A 403 20.83 -3.57 -1.02
C VAL A 403 20.09 -2.75 -2.07
N LEU A 404 20.75 -2.43 -3.19
CA LEU A 404 20.26 -1.52 -4.22
C LEU A 404 18.96 -2.01 -4.86
N ASP A 405 18.84 -3.31 -5.15
CA ASP A 405 17.61 -3.86 -5.77
C ASP A 405 16.39 -3.70 -4.87
N LYS A 406 16.55 -4.02 -3.58
CA LYS A 406 15.49 -3.83 -2.57
C LYS A 406 15.15 -2.35 -2.39
N LEU A 407 16.15 -1.47 -2.43
CA LEU A 407 15.95 -0.03 -2.34
C LEU A 407 15.21 0.51 -3.56
N MET A 408 15.58 0.09 -4.77
CA MET A 408 14.95 0.53 -6.02
C MET A 408 13.47 0.18 -6.07
N LEU A 409 13.06 -0.99 -5.58
CA LEU A 409 11.63 -1.33 -5.46
C LEU A 409 10.87 -0.37 -4.54
N ASN A 410 11.49 0.10 -3.45
CA ASN A 410 10.88 1.08 -2.55
C ASN A 410 10.85 2.48 -3.17
N ILE A 411 11.93 2.90 -3.82
CA ILE A 411 11.99 4.16 -4.57
C ILE A 411 10.87 4.20 -5.61
N GLU A 412 10.76 3.14 -6.43
CA GLU A 412 9.72 3.02 -7.45
C GLU A 412 8.34 3.11 -6.79
N ALA A 413 8.10 2.42 -5.67
CA ALA A 413 6.81 2.42 -4.97
C ALA A 413 6.41 3.80 -4.40
N ASN A 414 7.36 4.61 -3.91
CA ASN A 414 7.09 5.89 -3.26
C ASN A 414 7.42 7.12 -4.14
N ASN A 415 7.72 6.93 -5.44
CA ASN A 415 8.04 7.97 -6.42
C ASN A 415 9.28 8.84 -6.09
N TRP A 416 10.27 8.31 -5.37
CA TRP A 416 11.50 9.04 -4.97
C TRP A 416 12.55 9.09 -6.08
N PHE A 417 12.14 9.44 -7.30
CA PHE A 417 12.96 9.31 -8.50
C PHE A 417 14.18 10.23 -8.51
N LEU A 418 14.08 11.46 -7.99
CA LEU A 418 15.22 12.39 -7.93
C LEU A 418 16.36 11.83 -7.08
N SER A 419 16.05 11.37 -5.87
CA SER A 419 17.02 10.76 -4.94
C SER A 419 17.71 9.56 -5.58
N ALA A 420 16.96 8.75 -6.32
CA ALA A 420 17.48 7.57 -7.00
C ALA A 420 18.42 7.90 -8.16
N LYS A 421 18.07 8.92 -8.95
CA LYS A 421 18.93 9.42 -10.03
C LYS A 421 20.27 9.91 -9.46
N LEU A 422 20.23 10.75 -8.43
CA LEU A 422 21.45 11.26 -7.78
C LEU A 422 22.27 10.12 -7.15
N LEU A 423 21.62 9.12 -6.55
CA LEU A 423 22.29 7.95 -6.00
C LEU A 423 23.03 7.14 -7.08
N LEU A 424 22.39 6.89 -8.24
CA LEU A 424 23.01 6.18 -9.36
C LEU A 424 24.17 6.97 -9.98
N GLU A 425 24.03 8.29 -10.13
CA GLU A 425 25.12 9.17 -10.58
C GLU A 425 26.33 9.09 -9.63
N GLU A 426 26.09 9.12 -8.32
CA GLU A 426 27.14 9.09 -7.30
C GLU A 426 27.85 7.73 -7.23
N LEU A 427 27.10 6.62 -7.37
CA LEU A 427 27.69 5.28 -7.48
C LEU A 427 28.64 5.15 -8.68
N GLY A 428 28.30 5.81 -9.80
CA GLY A 428 29.17 5.90 -10.98
C GLY A 428 30.41 6.75 -10.72
N ARG A 429 30.23 7.92 -10.11
CA ARG A 429 31.34 8.82 -9.78
C ARG A 429 32.37 8.17 -8.87
N GLN A 430 31.92 7.35 -7.91
CA GLN A 430 32.80 6.61 -7.00
C GLN A 430 33.34 5.30 -7.59
N GLY A 431 33.01 4.96 -8.84
CA GLY A 431 33.46 3.72 -9.48
C GLY A 431 32.90 2.44 -8.85
N LEU A 432 31.82 2.55 -8.05
CA LEU A 432 31.19 1.42 -7.37
C LEU A 432 30.31 0.60 -8.32
N MET A 433 29.90 1.17 -9.45
CA MET A 433 29.04 0.52 -10.42
C MET A 433 29.49 0.81 -11.85
N GLN A 434 29.42 -0.19 -12.74
CA GLN A 434 29.77 -0.02 -14.15
C GLN A 434 28.79 0.93 -14.86
N GLN A 435 29.31 1.78 -15.75
CA GLN A 435 28.52 2.77 -16.47
C GLN A 435 27.33 2.16 -17.23
N GLY A 436 27.51 0.99 -17.86
CA GLY A 436 26.41 0.30 -18.56
C GLY A 436 25.26 -0.09 -17.63
N ALA A 437 25.57 -0.55 -16.41
CA ALA A 437 24.57 -0.93 -15.42
C ALA A 437 23.85 0.30 -14.81
N ILE A 438 24.57 1.43 -14.65
CA ILE A 438 23.99 2.71 -14.26
C ILE A 438 23.04 3.20 -15.34
N SER A 439 23.47 3.23 -16.60
CA SER A 439 22.65 3.65 -17.73
C SER A 439 21.38 2.80 -17.85
N ALA A 440 21.47 1.48 -17.68
CA ALA A 440 20.31 0.59 -17.70
C ALA A 440 19.33 0.90 -16.56
N ARG A 441 19.83 1.08 -15.33
CA ARG A 441 18.98 1.40 -14.16
C ARG A 441 18.36 2.79 -14.24
N SER A 442 19.12 3.80 -14.67
CA SER A 442 18.60 5.16 -14.89
C SER A 442 17.55 5.17 -16.00
N ALA A 443 17.77 4.44 -17.10
CA ALA A 443 16.79 4.32 -18.16
C ALA A 443 15.50 3.64 -17.68
N LYS A 444 15.60 2.60 -16.85
CA LYS A 444 14.45 1.96 -16.19
C LYS A 444 13.74 2.94 -15.27
N LEU A 445 14.48 3.66 -14.44
CA LEU A 445 13.93 4.62 -13.48
C LEU A 445 13.17 5.74 -14.18
N GLU A 446 13.71 6.33 -15.24
CA GLU A 446 13.02 7.32 -16.05
C GLU A 446 11.78 6.72 -16.72
N ALA A 447 11.85 5.49 -17.23
CA ALA A 447 10.70 4.81 -17.80
C ALA A 447 9.59 4.57 -16.75
N VAL A 448 9.94 4.20 -15.51
CA VAL A 448 8.99 4.10 -14.38
C VAL A 448 8.41 5.46 -14.02
N ARG A 449 9.25 6.50 -13.93
CA ARG A 449 8.83 7.86 -13.64
C ARG A 449 7.81 8.33 -14.68
N THR A 450 8.14 8.28 -15.97
CA THR A 450 7.23 8.68 -17.05
C THR A 450 5.96 7.82 -17.09
N ALA A 451 6.06 6.51 -16.87
CA ALA A 451 4.89 5.62 -16.82
C ALA A 451 3.93 5.96 -15.67
N ARG A 452 4.49 6.44 -14.55
CA ARG A 452 3.75 6.80 -13.33
C ARG A 452 3.38 8.27 -13.25
N ASP A 453 4.01 9.14 -14.04
CA ASP A 453 3.78 10.57 -14.02
C ASP A 453 2.29 10.84 -14.24
N ARG A 454 1.71 11.63 -13.33
CA ARG A 454 0.28 11.90 -13.24
C ARG A 454 -0.01 13.38 -13.48
N GLY A 455 0.91 14.11 -14.10
CA GLY A 455 0.73 15.53 -14.39
C GLY A 455 -0.69 15.82 -14.86
N LEU A 456 -1.32 16.83 -14.23
CA LEU A 456 -2.66 17.27 -14.59
C LEU A 456 -2.69 17.46 -16.12
N PRO A 457 -3.74 16.96 -16.81
CA PRO A 457 -3.85 17.17 -18.24
C PRO A 457 -3.84 18.68 -18.50
N ASP A 458 -2.93 19.12 -19.36
CA ASP A 458 -2.77 20.52 -19.69
C ASP A 458 -4.11 21.05 -20.24
N PRO A 459 -4.73 22.05 -19.59
CA PRO A 459 -5.97 22.64 -20.08
C PRO A 459 -5.86 23.18 -21.52
N CYS A 460 -4.65 23.50 -21.98
CA CYS A 460 -4.36 23.99 -23.32
C CYS A 460 -4.26 22.89 -24.40
N GLU A 461 -4.25 21.60 -24.02
CA GLU A 461 -4.21 20.48 -24.97
C GLU A 461 -5.61 19.93 -25.34
N LEU A 462 -6.68 20.50 -24.79
CA LEU A 462 -8.04 20.06 -25.09
C LEU A 462 -8.38 20.39 -26.56
N THR A 463 -8.56 19.37 -27.40
CA THR A 463 -9.11 19.58 -28.74
C THR A 463 -10.48 20.28 -28.63
N ALA A 464 -10.88 21.04 -29.64
CA ALA A 464 -12.16 21.74 -29.64
C ALA A 464 -13.35 20.79 -29.37
N THR A 465 -13.26 19.53 -29.83
CA THR A 465 -14.26 18.49 -29.55
C THR A 465 -14.25 18.06 -28.08
N VAL A 466 -13.09 17.87 -27.47
CA VAL A 466 -12.97 17.55 -26.04
C VAL A 466 -13.47 18.70 -25.17
N GLY A 467 -13.10 19.94 -25.49
CA GLY A 467 -13.61 21.13 -24.79
C GLY A 467 -15.15 21.24 -24.87
N ARG A 468 -15.72 20.93 -26.03
CA ARG A 468 -17.18 20.84 -26.22
C ARG A 468 -17.82 19.67 -25.47
N TYR A 469 -17.12 18.55 -25.37
CA TYR A 469 -17.60 17.38 -24.62
C TYR A 469 -17.69 17.71 -23.13
N VAL A 470 -16.65 18.32 -22.57
CA VAL A 470 -16.58 18.75 -21.17
C VAL A 470 -17.69 19.77 -20.85
N SER A 471 -17.94 20.75 -21.73
CA SER A 471 -19.00 21.73 -21.50
C SER A 471 -20.43 21.16 -21.63
N GLN A 472 -20.57 19.95 -22.17
CA GLN A 472 -21.85 19.24 -22.35
C GLN A 472 -22.04 18.08 -21.35
N LEU A 473 -21.16 17.92 -20.36
CA LEU A 473 -21.24 16.82 -19.38
C LEU A 473 -22.57 16.80 -18.62
N ASP A 474 -23.13 17.97 -18.30
CA ASP A 474 -24.42 18.13 -17.61
C ASP A 474 -25.63 18.16 -18.55
N ALA A 475 -25.39 18.22 -19.86
CA ALA A 475 -26.44 18.26 -20.86
C ALA A 475 -26.99 16.85 -21.17
N TYR A 476 -28.23 16.83 -21.66
CA TYR A 476 -28.81 15.64 -22.29
C TYR A 476 -28.06 15.29 -23.59
N PRO A 477 -28.12 14.02 -24.03
CA PRO A 477 -27.61 13.63 -25.34
C PRO A 477 -28.16 14.51 -26.46
N ARG A 478 -27.39 14.63 -27.55
CA ARG A 478 -27.87 15.35 -28.73
C ARG A 478 -29.05 14.61 -29.36
N ARG A 479 -30.00 15.38 -29.88
CA ARG A 479 -31.15 14.83 -30.59
C ARG A 479 -30.71 14.20 -31.91
N GLY A 480 -31.11 12.95 -32.13
CA GLY A 480 -30.84 12.21 -33.37
C GLY A 480 -32.05 11.43 -33.87
N PRO A 481 -31.86 10.42 -34.74
CA PRO A 481 -32.96 9.68 -35.36
C PRO A 481 -33.50 8.50 -34.55
N ILE A 482 -32.85 8.11 -33.44
CA ILE A 482 -33.18 6.89 -32.69
C ILE A 482 -34.12 7.23 -31.53
N ASP A 483 -35.40 6.87 -31.63
CA ASP A 483 -36.35 6.96 -30.51
C ASP A 483 -36.33 5.71 -29.61
N MET A 484 -37.11 5.71 -28.51
CA MET A 484 -37.19 4.56 -27.60
C MET A 484 -37.71 3.28 -28.25
N ASN A 485 -38.55 3.38 -29.29
CA ASN A 485 -39.03 2.21 -30.01
C ASN A 485 -37.92 1.61 -30.89
N ASN A 486 -37.07 2.46 -31.48
CA ASN A 486 -35.87 2.03 -32.16
C ASN A 486 -34.90 1.36 -31.18
N VAL A 487 -34.70 1.92 -29.97
CA VAL A 487 -33.86 1.29 -28.93
C VAL A 487 -34.39 -0.11 -28.56
N ARG A 488 -35.71 -0.26 -28.34
CA ARG A 488 -36.34 -1.57 -28.11
C ARG A 488 -36.06 -2.55 -29.25
N HIS A 489 -36.19 -2.10 -30.50
CA HIS A 489 -35.95 -2.94 -31.66
C HIS A 489 -34.48 -3.37 -31.78
N ILE A 490 -33.54 -2.45 -31.55
CA ILE A 490 -32.09 -2.69 -31.54
C ILE A 490 -31.74 -3.75 -30.48
N LEU A 491 -32.25 -3.58 -29.26
CA LEU A 491 -32.03 -4.52 -28.15
C LEU A 491 -32.62 -5.90 -28.46
N GLY A 492 -33.90 -5.95 -28.87
CA GLY A 492 -34.57 -7.21 -29.20
C GLY A 492 -33.87 -7.97 -30.32
N LYS A 493 -33.41 -7.27 -31.37
CA LYS A 493 -32.69 -7.91 -32.49
C LYS A 493 -31.27 -8.33 -32.11
N GLY A 494 -30.54 -7.52 -31.35
CA GLY A 494 -29.17 -7.80 -30.93
C GLY A 494 -29.07 -8.96 -29.94
N LEU A 495 -30.04 -9.10 -29.03
CA LEU A 495 -30.06 -10.15 -28.00
C LEU A 495 -30.59 -11.50 -28.52
N ARG A 496 -31.42 -11.50 -29.59
CA ARG A 496 -32.12 -12.71 -30.08
C ARG A 496 -31.22 -13.94 -30.30
N LYS A 497 -29.98 -13.75 -30.79
CA LYS A 497 -29.06 -14.86 -31.07
C LYS A 497 -28.62 -15.66 -29.84
N TYR A 498 -28.61 -15.03 -28.67
CA TYR A 498 -28.08 -15.66 -27.44
C TYR A 498 -29.19 -16.14 -26.49
N TYR A 499 -30.43 -15.77 -26.78
CA TYR A 499 -31.60 -16.17 -26.03
C TYR A 499 -32.59 -16.89 -26.96
N ALA A 500 -32.07 -17.79 -27.80
CA ALA A 500 -32.67 -18.35 -29.02
C ALA A 500 -34.05 -19.05 -28.87
N ASP A 501 -34.59 -19.17 -27.66
CA ASP A 501 -35.96 -19.62 -27.41
C ASP A 501 -36.89 -18.40 -27.24
N ASP A 502 -37.28 -17.83 -28.37
CA ASP A 502 -38.19 -16.70 -28.53
C ASP A 502 -39.58 -17.03 -27.92
N THR A 503 -39.77 -16.65 -26.65
CA THR A 503 -41.03 -16.33 -25.90
C THR A 503 -40.81 -16.28 -24.38
N SER A 504 -39.58 -16.45 -23.89
CA SER A 504 -39.34 -16.33 -22.45
C SER A 504 -39.59 -14.88 -21.96
N PRO A 505 -40.44 -14.66 -20.93
CA PRO A 505 -40.69 -13.33 -20.37
C PRO A 505 -39.41 -12.63 -19.89
N SER A 506 -38.30 -13.35 -19.74
CA SER A 506 -36.97 -12.83 -19.38
C SER A 506 -36.34 -11.90 -20.42
N ILE A 507 -36.51 -12.11 -21.74
CA ILE A 507 -35.94 -11.18 -22.74
C ILE A 507 -36.71 -9.87 -22.74
N SER A 508 -38.05 -9.95 -22.76
CA SER A 508 -38.90 -8.75 -22.72
C SER A 508 -38.61 -7.95 -21.46
N HIS A 509 -38.55 -8.62 -20.30
CA HIS A 509 -38.20 -7.99 -19.03
C HIS A 509 -36.80 -7.36 -19.06
N LEU A 510 -35.80 -8.02 -19.66
CA LEU A 510 -34.47 -7.46 -19.82
C LEU A 510 -34.48 -6.20 -20.70
N VAL A 511 -35.15 -6.24 -21.85
CA VAL A 511 -35.27 -5.09 -22.76
C VAL A 511 -35.99 -3.93 -22.07
N ASP A 512 -37.09 -4.21 -21.38
CA ASP A 512 -37.87 -3.20 -20.66
C ASP A 512 -37.06 -2.57 -19.51
N ASN A 513 -36.30 -3.37 -18.75
CA ASN A 513 -35.38 -2.88 -17.73
C ASN A 513 -34.30 -1.97 -18.32
N VAL A 514 -33.66 -2.37 -19.42
CA VAL A 514 -32.62 -1.55 -20.08
C VAL A 514 -33.22 -0.23 -20.57
N VAL A 515 -34.40 -0.26 -21.17
CA VAL A 515 -35.11 0.94 -21.65
C VAL A 515 -35.48 1.87 -20.49
N HIS A 516 -35.98 1.31 -19.38
CA HIS A 516 -36.27 2.05 -18.16
C HIS A 516 -35.03 2.75 -17.60
N LEU A 517 -33.91 2.03 -17.51
CA LEU A 517 -32.64 2.59 -17.03
C LEU A 517 -32.10 3.68 -17.97
N ILE A 518 -32.19 3.51 -19.29
CA ILE A 518 -31.80 4.55 -20.25
C ILE A 518 -32.63 5.83 -20.03
N ARG A 519 -33.94 5.70 -19.81
CA ARG A 519 -34.82 6.84 -19.52
C ARG A 519 -34.42 7.57 -18.25
N LEU A 520 -34.13 6.84 -17.18
CA LEU A 520 -33.69 7.40 -15.91
C LEU A 520 -32.38 8.19 -16.03
N VAL A 521 -31.47 7.72 -16.88
CA VAL A 521 -30.09 8.21 -16.91
C VAL A 521 -29.86 9.29 -17.97
N VAL A 522 -30.43 9.13 -19.17
CA VAL A 522 -30.23 10.04 -20.32
C VAL A 522 -31.53 10.58 -20.95
N GLY A 523 -32.70 10.20 -20.45
CA GLY A 523 -34.00 10.72 -20.89
C GLY A 523 -34.68 9.92 -22.02
N GLU A 524 -35.76 10.45 -22.59
CA GLU A 524 -36.61 9.78 -23.61
C GLU A 524 -36.07 9.83 -25.05
N GLY A 525 -34.97 10.55 -25.29
CA GLY A 525 -34.43 10.77 -26.63
C GLY A 525 -35.19 11.82 -27.45
N PRO A 526 -35.09 11.79 -28.79
CA PRO A 526 -34.39 10.81 -29.61
C PRO A 526 -32.87 10.99 -29.58
N PHE A 527 -32.09 9.94 -29.88
CA PHE A 527 -30.63 9.89 -29.75
C PHE A 527 -29.90 9.77 -31.09
N CYS A 528 -28.64 10.20 -31.11
CA CYS A 528 -27.73 10.00 -32.25
C CYS A 528 -27.18 8.56 -32.30
N GLY A 529 -26.95 8.04 -33.50
CA GLY A 529 -26.31 6.74 -33.74
C GLY A 529 -26.82 6.06 -35.03
N ASP A 530 -26.13 5.00 -35.45
CA ASP A 530 -26.59 4.09 -36.51
C ASP A 530 -27.27 2.86 -35.89
N PRO A 531 -28.59 2.64 -36.12
CA PRO A 531 -29.31 1.46 -35.63
C PRO A 531 -28.66 0.12 -35.99
N ALA A 532 -28.08 0.00 -37.19
CA ALA A 532 -27.48 -1.25 -37.67
C ALA A 532 -26.14 -1.55 -36.98
N GLU A 533 -25.33 -0.52 -36.71
CA GLU A 533 -24.10 -0.65 -35.92
C GLU A 533 -24.38 -0.95 -34.46
N LEU A 534 -25.33 -0.25 -33.85
CA LEU A 534 -25.74 -0.50 -32.47
C LEU A 534 -26.28 -1.94 -32.31
N THR A 535 -27.10 -2.43 -33.24
CA THR A 535 -27.60 -3.82 -33.20
C THR A 535 -26.44 -4.83 -33.21
N ARG A 536 -25.46 -4.66 -34.09
CA ARG A 536 -24.27 -5.52 -34.18
C ARG A 536 -23.41 -5.45 -32.91
N SER A 537 -23.37 -4.28 -32.28
CA SER A 537 -22.59 -4.04 -31.07
C SER A 537 -23.28 -4.66 -29.86
N VAL A 538 -24.60 -4.56 -29.74
CA VAL A 538 -25.39 -5.26 -28.70
C VAL A 538 -25.22 -6.77 -28.82
N GLU A 539 -25.27 -7.31 -30.04
CA GLU A 539 -25.02 -8.73 -30.30
C GLU A 539 -23.63 -9.14 -29.80
N ARG A 540 -22.59 -8.40 -30.18
CA ARG A 540 -21.21 -8.68 -29.77
C ARG A 540 -21.04 -8.57 -28.25
N PHE A 541 -21.60 -7.52 -27.66
CA PHE A 541 -21.55 -7.29 -26.22
C PHE A 541 -22.19 -8.46 -25.47
N ALA A 542 -23.38 -8.90 -25.88
CA ALA A 542 -24.07 -10.03 -25.25
C ALA A 542 -23.26 -11.33 -25.36
N ALA A 543 -22.67 -11.59 -26.53
CA ALA A 543 -21.77 -12.74 -26.74
C ALA A 543 -20.63 -12.78 -25.73
N LEU A 544 -19.95 -11.63 -25.59
CA LEU A 544 -18.79 -11.47 -24.72
C LEU A 544 -19.20 -11.53 -23.25
N TYR A 545 -20.26 -10.82 -22.87
CA TYR A 545 -20.75 -10.76 -21.50
C TYR A 545 -21.16 -12.15 -20.99
N LEU A 546 -21.91 -12.91 -21.78
CA LEU A 546 -22.35 -14.27 -21.42
C LEU A 546 -21.18 -15.26 -21.33
N ALA A 547 -20.19 -15.16 -22.23
CA ALA A 547 -18.98 -15.97 -22.17
C ALA A 547 -18.11 -15.66 -20.92
N VAL A 548 -18.21 -14.44 -20.39
CA VAL A 548 -17.32 -13.92 -19.35
C VAL A 548 -17.89 -13.98 -17.94
N ALA A 549 -19.15 -13.58 -17.75
CA ALA A 549 -19.74 -13.30 -16.44
C ALA A 549 -20.53 -14.48 -15.82
N LYS A 550 -20.61 -15.64 -16.49
CA LYS A 550 -21.22 -16.89 -15.99
C LYS A 550 -22.50 -16.68 -15.15
N ALA A 551 -23.46 -15.91 -15.68
CA ALA A 551 -24.84 -15.76 -15.21
C ALA A 551 -25.11 -15.12 -13.81
N THR A 552 -24.11 -14.63 -13.07
CA THR A 552 -24.35 -14.08 -11.71
C THR A 552 -24.58 -12.57 -11.64
N GLU A 553 -24.25 -11.80 -12.69
CA GLU A 553 -24.30 -10.33 -12.68
C GLU A 553 -25.37 -9.78 -13.65
N PRO A 554 -26.17 -8.77 -13.24
CA PRO A 554 -27.29 -8.27 -14.02
C PRO A 554 -26.83 -7.48 -15.25
N ILE A 555 -27.09 -8.03 -16.44
CA ILE A 555 -26.67 -7.49 -17.74
C ILE A 555 -27.36 -6.18 -18.14
N ASP A 556 -28.56 -5.91 -17.58
CA ASP A 556 -29.37 -4.73 -17.87
C ASP A 556 -28.64 -3.42 -17.54
N THR A 557 -28.14 -3.29 -16.31
CA THR A 557 -27.45 -2.08 -15.84
C THR A 557 -26.22 -1.74 -16.66
N VAL A 558 -25.47 -2.77 -17.05
CA VAL A 558 -24.25 -2.67 -17.86
C VAL A 558 -24.56 -2.20 -19.28
N LEU A 559 -25.51 -2.89 -19.92
CA LEU A 559 -25.92 -2.62 -21.29
C LEU A 559 -26.58 -1.24 -21.40
N ALA A 560 -27.44 -0.88 -20.44
CA ALA A 560 -28.05 0.45 -20.36
C ALA A 560 -26.98 1.55 -20.24
N THR A 561 -25.95 1.34 -19.42
CA THR A 561 -24.86 2.32 -19.23
C THR A 561 -24.07 2.53 -20.52
N PHE A 562 -23.68 1.46 -21.22
CA PHE A 562 -22.91 1.60 -22.46
C PHE A 562 -23.72 2.16 -23.62
N LEU A 563 -25.01 1.82 -23.71
CA LEU A 563 -25.92 2.47 -24.66
C LEU A 563 -26.06 3.96 -24.35
N ALA A 564 -26.30 4.31 -23.08
CA ALA A 564 -26.40 5.71 -22.66
C ALA A 564 -25.12 6.52 -22.94
N LEU A 565 -23.94 5.92 -22.73
CA LEU A 565 -22.66 6.52 -23.10
C LEU A 565 -22.54 6.70 -24.62
N SER A 566 -22.93 5.69 -25.41
CA SER A 566 -22.91 5.78 -26.88
C SER A 566 -23.75 6.94 -27.42
N PHE A 567 -24.89 7.24 -26.79
CA PHE A 567 -25.73 8.38 -27.17
C PHE A 567 -25.12 9.73 -26.80
N CYS A 568 -24.25 9.75 -25.79
CA CYS A 568 -23.51 10.93 -25.38
C CYS A 568 -22.22 11.13 -26.18
N ASP A 569 -21.76 10.16 -26.97
CA ASP A 569 -20.53 10.26 -27.75
C ASP A 569 -20.65 11.36 -28.82
N ILE A 570 -19.69 12.29 -28.82
CA ILE A 570 -19.61 13.38 -29.81
C ILE A 570 -18.32 13.30 -30.65
N SER A 571 -17.55 12.23 -30.51
CA SER A 571 -16.33 12.04 -31.27
C SER A 571 -16.61 12.02 -32.77
N THR A 572 -15.71 12.63 -33.53
CA THR A 572 -15.82 12.65 -34.99
C THR A 572 -15.01 11.50 -35.62
N PRO A 573 -15.26 11.15 -36.89
CA PRO A 573 -14.39 10.24 -37.63
C PRO A 573 -12.91 10.70 -37.64
N GLU A 574 -12.67 12.02 -37.66
CA GLU A 574 -11.32 12.60 -37.62
C GLU A 574 -10.65 12.41 -36.26
N ASP A 575 -11.39 12.58 -35.15
CA ASP A 575 -10.88 12.28 -33.80
C ASP A 575 -10.44 10.82 -33.69
N ARG A 576 -11.26 9.91 -34.25
CA ARG A 576 -10.99 8.47 -34.28
C ARG A 576 -9.75 8.14 -35.12
N GLU A 577 -9.64 8.63 -36.36
CA GLU A 577 -8.46 8.34 -37.19
C GLU A 577 -7.18 8.97 -36.63
N THR A 578 -7.28 10.14 -35.97
CA THR A 578 -6.15 10.75 -35.26
C THR A 578 -5.68 9.85 -34.11
N LEU A 579 -6.61 9.37 -33.27
CA LEU A 579 -6.29 8.43 -32.19
C LEU A 579 -5.69 7.13 -32.74
N PHE A 580 -6.23 6.61 -33.84
CA PHE A 580 -5.72 5.41 -34.50
C PHE A 580 -4.30 5.62 -35.05
N SER A 581 -4.03 6.79 -35.62
CA SER A 581 -2.71 7.16 -36.14
C SER A 581 -1.68 7.29 -35.02
N GLN A 582 -2.03 7.93 -33.91
CA GLN A 582 -1.18 8.01 -32.71
C GLN A 582 -0.88 6.61 -32.14
N PHE A 583 -1.87 5.71 -32.13
CA PHE A 583 -1.67 4.33 -31.73
C PHE A 583 -0.71 3.59 -32.68
N ARG A 584 -0.91 3.73 -34.00
CA ARG A 584 -0.08 3.10 -35.03
C ARG A 584 1.37 3.58 -34.98
N GLU A 585 1.60 4.87 -34.76
CA GLU A 585 2.94 5.44 -34.57
C GLU A 585 3.69 4.75 -33.42
N HIS A 586 3.01 4.55 -32.30
CA HIS A 586 3.59 3.84 -31.16
C HIS A 586 3.81 2.35 -31.41
N CYS A 587 2.88 1.66 -32.09
CA CYS A 587 3.08 0.28 -32.54
C CYS A 587 4.34 0.16 -33.41
N GLY A 588 4.49 1.05 -34.40
CA GLY A 588 5.65 1.08 -35.29
C GLY A 588 6.95 1.31 -34.54
N ALA A 589 6.98 2.23 -33.57
CA ALA A 589 8.16 2.49 -32.75
C ALA A 589 8.56 1.26 -31.91
N VAL A 590 7.60 0.54 -31.33
CA VAL A 590 7.86 -0.66 -30.53
C VAL A 590 8.26 -1.84 -31.42
N GLN A 591 7.59 -2.04 -32.55
CA GLN A 591 7.95 -3.04 -33.55
C GLN A 591 9.40 -2.86 -34.02
N ALA A 592 9.80 -1.62 -34.36
CA ALA A 592 11.17 -1.32 -34.76
C ALA A 592 12.19 -1.65 -33.66
N GLN A 593 11.87 -1.34 -32.39
CA GLN A 593 12.73 -1.67 -31.26
C GLN A 593 12.82 -3.18 -31.01
N VAL A 594 11.71 -3.92 -31.10
CA VAL A 594 11.72 -5.40 -30.99
C VAL A 594 12.58 -6.01 -32.10
N ASN A 595 12.41 -5.57 -33.34
CA ASN A 595 13.22 -6.05 -34.47
C ASN A 595 14.70 -5.75 -34.28
N ALA A 596 15.05 -4.56 -33.79
CA ALA A 596 16.44 -4.24 -33.44
C ALA A 596 16.97 -5.16 -32.33
N MET A 597 16.19 -5.38 -31.25
CA MET A 597 16.58 -6.26 -30.14
C MET A 597 16.77 -7.72 -30.57
N LEU A 598 15.95 -8.22 -31.49
CA LEU A 598 16.07 -9.57 -32.06
C LEU A 598 17.34 -9.67 -32.91
N LYS A 599 17.59 -8.68 -33.78
CA LYS A 599 18.77 -8.62 -34.64
C LYS A 599 20.07 -8.55 -33.84
N ASP A 600 20.12 -7.69 -32.81
CA ASP A 600 21.29 -7.54 -31.94
C ASP A 600 21.68 -8.85 -31.23
N ARG A 601 20.72 -9.76 -31.09
CA ARG A 601 20.85 -11.07 -30.42
C ARG A 601 20.90 -12.24 -31.40
N THR A 602 21.02 -11.95 -32.70
CA THR A 602 21.01 -12.93 -33.80
C THR A 602 19.79 -13.87 -33.75
N LEU A 603 18.64 -13.36 -33.29
CA LEU A 603 17.36 -14.10 -33.25
C LEU A 603 16.53 -13.88 -34.51
N ASP A 604 16.99 -13.03 -35.43
CA ASP A 604 16.39 -12.77 -36.74
C ASP A 604 16.43 -14.00 -37.67
N SER A 605 17.34 -14.95 -37.43
CA SER A 605 17.32 -16.26 -38.09
C SER A 605 16.20 -17.18 -37.59
N LEU A 606 15.59 -16.89 -36.43
CA LEU A 606 14.53 -17.68 -35.80
C LEU A 606 13.15 -17.04 -36.00
N VAL A 607 13.06 -15.72 -35.84
CA VAL A 607 11.84 -14.93 -35.99
C VAL A 607 12.08 -13.84 -37.03
N ALA A 608 11.33 -13.90 -38.13
CA ALA A 608 11.47 -12.94 -39.21
C ALA A 608 10.70 -11.64 -38.88
N CYS A 609 11.05 -10.54 -39.56
CA CYS A 609 10.36 -9.26 -39.41
C CYS A 609 8.85 -9.36 -39.69
N GLU A 610 8.45 -10.25 -40.59
CA GLU A 610 7.06 -10.52 -40.98
C GLU A 610 6.28 -11.20 -39.85
N ASP A 611 6.93 -12.08 -39.08
CA ASP A 611 6.30 -12.73 -37.92
C ASP A 611 5.95 -11.65 -36.86
N VAL A 612 6.87 -10.71 -36.62
CA VAL A 612 6.66 -9.59 -35.70
C VAL A 612 5.59 -8.63 -36.25
N GLN A 613 5.65 -8.30 -37.54
CA GLN A 613 4.65 -7.44 -38.18
C GLN A 613 3.24 -8.03 -38.07
N GLY A 614 3.07 -9.34 -38.32
CA GLY A 614 1.79 -10.01 -38.22
C GLY A 614 1.16 -9.92 -36.81
N VAL A 615 2.00 -9.88 -35.77
CA VAL A 615 1.56 -9.65 -34.38
C VAL A 615 1.02 -8.23 -34.21
N PHE A 616 1.76 -7.20 -34.63
CA PHE A 616 1.30 -5.81 -34.50
C PHE A 616 0.07 -5.52 -35.38
N ASP A 617 0.02 -6.02 -36.61
CA ASP A 617 -1.13 -5.91 -37.52
C ASP A 617 -2.40 -6.54 -36.93
N ARG A 618 -2.26 -7.66 -36.21
CA ARG A 618 -3.38 -8.27 -35.49
C ARG A 618 -3.93 -7.33 -34.43
N TYR A 619 -3.04 -6.68 -33.68
CA TYR A 619 -3.42 -5.81 -32.58
C TYR A 619 -3.94 -4.45 -33.03
N GLU A 620 -3.39 -3.87 -34.10
CA GLU A 620 -3.96 -2.69 -34.76
C GLU A 620 -5.37 -2.93 -35.27
N ARG A 621 -5.64 -4.09 -35.88
CA ARG A 621 -7.00 -4.48 -36.29
C ARG A 621 -7.95 -4.62 -35.11
N ILE A 622 -7.50 -5.17 -33.99
CA ILE A 622 -8.31 -5.26 -32.77
C ILE A 622 -8.62 -3.86 -32.24
N PHE A 623 -7.63 -2.97 -32.17
CA PHE A 623 -7.81 -1.61 -31.69
C PHE A 623 -8.79 -0.81 -32.56
N ARG A 624 -8.64 -0.88 -33.90
CA ARG A 624 -9.57 -0.23 -34.84
C ARG A 624 -11.02 -0.73 -34.66
N ARG A 625 -11.21 -2.04 -34.47
CA ARG A 625 -12.55 -2.60 -34.21
C ARG A 625 -13.21 -2.04 -32.95
N HIS A 626 -12.43 -1.74 -31.90
CA HIS A 626 -12.96 -1.14 -30.66
C HIS A 626 -13.24 0.35 -30.82
N LEU A 627 -12.38 1.07 -31.54
CA LEU A 627 -12.56 2.48 -31.87
C LEU A 627 -13.88 2.72 -32.62
N ASP A 628 -14.20 1.82 -33.54
CA ASP A 628 -15.43 1.87 -34.35
C ASP A 628 -16.66 1.25 -33.67
N ASP A 629 -16.50 0.63 -32.50
CA ASP A 629 -17.62 0.02 -31.78
C ASP A 629 -18.39 1.09 -30.96
N PRO A 630 -19.66 1.39 -31.28
CA PRO A 630 -20.43 2.41 -30.57
C PRO A 630 -20.68 2.07 -29.10
N LEU A 631 -20.67 0.79 -28.69
CA LEU A 631 -20.86 0.41 -27.29
C LEU A 631 -19.56 0.40 -26.49
N TRP A 632 -18.41 0.66 -27.12
CA TRP A 632 -17.15 0.73 -26.40
C TRP A 632 -17.00 2.11 -25.73
N PRO A 633 -17.05 2.20 -24.38
CA PRO A 633 -17.22 3.45 -23.65
C PRO A 633 -15.91 4.26 -23.49
N ALA A 634 -14.82 3.81 -24.09
CA ALA A 634 -13.50 4.41 -23.94
C ALA A 634 -12.84 4.57 -25.32
N PHE A 635 -11.84 5.45 -25.45
CA PHE A 635 -11.05 5.63 -26.69
C PHE A 635 -11.79 6.25 -27.85
N LYS A 636 -12.43 7.39 -27.62
CA LYS A 636 -13.11 8.13 -28.70
C LYS A 636 -12.40 9.43 -29.11
N PHE A 637 -11.44 9.87 -28.30
CA PHE A 637 -10.71 11.13 -28.50
C PHE A 637 -9.19 10.92 -28.61
N PRO A 638 -8.45 11.77 -29.34
CA PRO A 638 -6.98 11.69 -29.45
C PRO A 638 -6.26 11.74 -28.10
N PHE A 639 -5.10 11.09 -27.99
CA PHE A 639 -4.22 11.16 -26.82
C PHE A 639 -3.61 12.55 -26.64
N THR A 640 -3.54 13.00 -25.38
CA THR A 640 -2.78 14.19 -24.97
C THR A 640 -1.27 13.91 -25.02
N THR A 641 -0.43 14.94 -24.92
CA THR A 641 1.04 14.73 -24.92
C THR A 641 1.48 13.98 -23.68
N ASN A 642 0.89 14.28 -22.52
CA ASN A 642 1.15 13.55 -21.28
C ASN A 642 0.77 12.08 -21.40
N GLU A 643 -0.37 11.77 -22.04
CA GLU A 643 -0.80 10.41 -22.29
C GLU A 643 0.16 9.66 -23.22
N ARG A 644 0.57 10.28 -24.33
CA ARG A 644 1.57 9.72 -25.24
C ARG A 644 2.89 9.46 -24.53
N ALA A 645 3.37 10.39 -23.70
CA ALA A 645 4.58 10.22 -22.91
C ALA A 645 4.46 9.05 -21.92
N ARG A 646 3.35 8.98 -21.16
CA ARG A 646 3.08 7.88 -20.22
C ARG A 646 3.03 6.53 -20.93
N LEU A 647 2.38 6.46 -22.07
CA LEU A 647 2.30 5.25 -22.87
C LEU A 647 3.69 4.84 -23.37
N ALA A 648 4.48 5.76 -23.93
CA ALA A 648 5.86 5.51 -24.33
C ALA A 648 6.74 5.03 -23.16
N GLY A 649 6.57 5.63 -21.97
CA GLY A 649 7.26 5.20 -20.75
C GLY A 649 6.90 3.76 -20.35
N LYS A 650 5.61 3.41 -20.37
CA LYS A 650 5.16 2.04 -20.09
C LYS A 650 5.67 1.04 -21.14
N MET A 651 5.68 1.42 -22.42
CA MET A 651 6.23 0.59 -23.50
C MET A 651 7.72 0.33 -23.31
N LYS A 652 8.49 1.37 -22.99
CA LYS A 652 9.93 1.25 -22.70
C LYS A 652 10.21 0.28 -21.55
N LEU A 653 9.38 0.29 -20.50
CA LEU A 653 9.49 -0.69 -19.42
C LEU A 653 9.25 -2.13 -19.88
N ARG A 654 8.26 -2.35 -20.75
CA ARG A 654 7.97 -3.69 -21.29
C ARG A 654 9.10 -4.19 -22.18
N LEU A 655 9.68 -3.34 -23.01
CA LEU A 655 10.86 -3.70 -23.79
C LEU A 655 12.04 -4.06 -22.90
N MET A 656 12.27 -3.32 -21.82
CA MET A 656 13.30 -3.67 -20.83
C MET A 656 13.04 -5.02 -20.14
N GLN A 657 11.77 -5.39 -19.90
CA GLN A 657 11.41 -6.71 -19.35
C GLN A 657 11.59 -7.84 -20.36
N LEU A 658 11.53 -7.54 -21.66
CA LEU A 658 11.76 -8.51 -22.72
C LEU A 658 13.25 -8.83 -22.90
N VAL A 659 14.15 -7.90 -22.55
CA VAL A 659 15.62 -8.06 -22.70
C VAL A 659 16.16 -9.37 -22.11
N PRO A 660 15.96 -9.69 -20.81
CA PRO A 660 16.54 -10.90 -20.22
C PRO A 660 16.00 -12.19 -20.85
N PHE A 661 14.75 -12.14 -21.32
CA PHE A 661 14.12 -13.27 -22.00
C PHE A 661 14.74 -13.51 -23.38
N LEU A 662 14.97 -12.46 -24.16
CA LEU A 662 15.65 -12.59 -25.45
C LEU A 662 17.12 -12.98 -25.28
N ASP A 663 17.78 -12.51 -24.21
CA ASP A 663 19.16 -12.94 -23.89
C ASP A 663 19.22 -14.45 -23.63
N ASP A 664 18.28 -15.00 -22.82
CA ASP A 664 18.16 -16.45 -22.58
C ASP A 664 17.86 -17.24 -23.87
N LEU A 665 16.97 -16.73 -24.72
CA LEU A 665 16.68 -17.37 -26.01
C LEU A 665 17.86 -17.34 -26.96
N SER A 666 18.63 -16.25 -26.99
CA SER A 666 19.84 -16.14 -27.81
C SER A 666 20.87 -17.19 -27.39
N LEU A 667 21.05 -17.41 -26.08
CA LEU A 667 21.89 -18.49 -25.57
C LEU A 667 21.35 -19.87 -25.99
N LYS A 668 20.04 -20.10 -25.88
CA LYS A 668 19.42 -21.37 -26.31
C LYS A 668 19.57 -21.62 -27.80
N LEU A 669 19.41 -20.60 -28.64
CA LEU A 669 19.64 -20.69 -30.08
C LEU A 669 21.11 -21.00 -30.38
N LYS A 670 22.04 -20.33 -29.69
CA LYS A 670 23.48 -20.51 -29.87
C LYS A 670 23.96 -21.93 -29.53
N TYR A 671 23.42 -22.54 -28.47
CA TYR A 671 23.86 -23.86 -28.02
C TYR A 671 22.96 -25.02 -28.46
N GLY A 672 21.69 -24.76 -28.77
CA GLY A 672 20.69 -25.77 -29.12
C GLY A 672 20.21 -25.72 -30.58
N GLY A 673 20.57 -24.68 -31.35
CA GLY A 673 20.12 -24.48 -32.72
C GLY A 673 18.67 -23.99 -32.84
N PRO A 674 18.21 -23.63 -34.05
CA PRO A 674 16.84 -23.16 -34.27
C PRO A 674 15.84 -24.31 -34.14
N SER A 675 14.72 -24.06 -33.45
CA SER A 675 13.62 -25.02 -33.34
C SER A 675 12.27 -24.30 -33.46
N LEU A 676 11.23 -25.04 -33.88
CA LEU A 676 9.88 -24.49 -33.97
C LEU A 676 9.38 -24.03 -32.59
N GLU A 677 9.67 -24.79 -31.53
CA GLU A 677 9.30 -24.44 -30.16
C GLU A 677 9.92 -23.10 -29.72
N LEU A 678 11.20 -22.86 -30.03
CA LEU A 678 11.85 -21.59 -29.74
C LEU A 678 11.23 -20.44 -30.53
N LYS A 679 10.90 -20.68 -31.82
CA LYS A 679 10.21 -19.69 -32.65
C LYS A 679 8.85 -19.31 -32.06
N GLU A 680 8.02 -20.30 -31.77
CA GLU A 680 6.69 -20.10 -31.19
C GLU A 680 6.76 -19.37 -29.83
N LYS A 681 7.70 -19.76 -28.97
CA LYS A 681 7.91 -19.12 -27.67
C LYS A 681 8.35 -17.66 -27.80
N THR A 682 9.23 -17.36 -28.76
CA THR A 682 9.68 -15.98 -29.04
C THR A 682 8.53 -15.13 -29.56
N VAL A 683 7.77 -15.63 -30.55
CA VAL A 683 6.60 -14.95 -31.10
C VAL A 683 5.52 -14.76 -30.04
N TYR A 684 5.30 -15.74 -29.17
CA TYR A 684 4.34 -15.63 -28.06
C TYR A 684 4.72 -14.51 -27.10
N GLU A 685 5.99 -14.37 -26.74
CA GLU A 685 6.46 -13.34 -25.81
C GLU A 685 6.46 -11.94 -26.43
N VAL A 686 6.83 -11.83 -27.71
CA VAL A 686 6.63 -10.59 -28.50
C VAL A 686 5.14 -10.24 -28.58
N SER A 687 4.28 -11.23 -28.82
CA SER A 687 2.82 -11.06 -28.84
C SER A 687 2.31 -10.63 -27.47
N ARG A 688 2.85 -11.16 -26.37
CA ARG A 688 2.48 -10.74 -25.02
C ARG A 688 2.87 -9.29 -24.76
N ALA A 689 4.07 -8.87 -25.16
CA ALA A 689 4.50 -7.47 -25.04
C ALA A 689 3.60 -6.53 -25.88
N ALA A 690 3.26 -6.91 -27.11
CA ALA A 690 2.35 -6.15 -27.96
C ALA A 690 0.88 -6.18 -27.46
N GLN A 691 0.44 -7.26 -26.82
CA GLN A 691 -0.86 -7.34 -26.15
C GLN A 691 -0.93 -6.39 -24.96
N GLU A 692 0.13 -6.37 -24.13
CA GLU A 692 0.21 -5.46 -23.00
C GLU A 692 0.24 -4.00 -23.48
N LEU A 693 0.79 -3.71 -24.65
CA LEU A 693 0.74 -2.41 -25.29
C LEU A 693 -0.69 -2.00 -25.64
N LEU A 694 -1.49 -2.90 -26.22
CA LEU A 694 -2.92 -2.67 -26.39
C LEU A 694 -3.63 -2.44 -25.06
N TRP A 695 -3.35 -3.28 -24.06
CA TRP A 695 -3.93 -3.12 -22.74
C TRP A 695 -3.51 -1.77 -22.12
N GLN A 696 -2.26 -1.35 -22.23
CA GLN A 696 -1.81 -0.09 -21.65
C GLN A 696 -2.36 1.13 -22.40
N ALA A 697 -2.49 1.07 -23.72
CA ALA A 697 -3.13 2.10 -24.52
C ALA A 697 -4.65 2.15 -24.24
N ALA A 698 -5.31 0.98 -24.26
CA ALA A 698 -6.74 0.82 -24.00
C ALA A 698 -7.13 0.92 -22.51
N PHE A 699 -6.19 1.21 -21.61
CA PHE A 699 -6.48 1.45 -20.19
C PHE A 699 -5.72 2.64 -19.62
N LEU A 700 -5.00 3.39 -20.45
CA LEU A 700 -4.33 4.63 -20.03
C LEU A 700 -5.31 5.59 -19.35
N ARG A 701 -6.55 5.53 -19.84
CA ARG A 701 -7.73 6.32 -19.52
C ARG A 701 -8.75 5.60 -18.65
N ASN A 702 -8.54 4.35 -18.20
CA ASN A 702 -9.61 3.66 -17.49
C ASN A 702 -9.66 4.11 -16.01
N PRO A 703 -10.68 4.87 -15.57
CA PRO A 703 -10.81 5.17 -14.15
C PRO A 703 -11.23 3.90 -13.40
N PRO A 704 -10.64 3.60 -12.22
CA PRO A 704 -11.27 2.64 -11.34
C PRO A 704 -12.59 3.26 -10.85
N TYR A 705 -13.71 2.89 -11.47
CA TYR A 705 -15.04 3.15 -10.91
C TYR A 705 -15.50 1.89 -10.17
N PRO A 706 -16.08 2.01 -8.96
CA PRO A 706 -16.61 0.86 -8.23
C PRO A 706 -17.53 0.04 -9.13
N GLY A 707 -17.20 -1.24 -9.27
CA GLY A 707 -18.00 -2.14 -10.09
C GLY A 707 -17.71 -2.09 -11.59
N VAL A 708 -16.75 -1.35 -12.17
CA VAL A 708 -16.38 -1.48 -13.60
C VAL A 708 -14.92 -1.88 -13.76
N VAL A 709 -14.67 -3.00 -14.43
CA VAL A 709 -13.35 -3.58 -14.69
C VAL A 709 -13.26 -4.02 -16.13
N CYS A 710 -12.42 -3.39 -16.95
CA CYS A 710 -12.13 -3.94 -18.27
C CYS A 710 -11.06 -5.04 -18.16
N GLN A 711 -11.21 -6.13 -18.91
CA GLN A 711 -10.28 -7.26 -18.98
C GLN A 711 -10.00 -7.58 -20.45
N TYR A 712 -8.75 -7.88 -20.79
CA TYR A 712 -8.43 -8.49 -22.08
C TYR A 712 -8.50 -10.01 -21.94
N ARG A 713 -9.27 -10.68 -22.80
CA ARG A 713 -9.31 -12.15 -22.86
C ARG A 713 -8.84 -12.63 -24.23
N GLY A 714 -7.73 -13.35 -24.24
CA GLY A 714 -7.06 -13.82 -25.46
C GLY A 714 -8.04 -14.44 -26.46
N GLY A 715 -7.96 -14.00 -27.72
CA GLY A 715 -8.87 -14.42 -28.80
C GLY A 715 -10.18 -13.64 -28.89
N TYR A 716 -10.70 -13.12 -27.78
CA TYR A 716 -11.99 -12.41 -27.70
C TYR A 716 -11.85 -10.87 -27.63
N GLY A 717 -10.65 -10.36 -27.37
CA GLY A 717 -10.37 -8.92 -27.34
C GLY A 717 -10.59 -8.30 -25.96
N LEU A 718 -10.89 -7.00 -25.94
CA LEU A 718 -11.18 -6.26 -24.71
C LEU A 718 -12.65 -6.42 -24.31
N THR A 719 -12.92 -6.67 -23.04
CA THR A 719 -14.28 -6.79 -22.49
C THR A 719 -14.40 -5.96 -21.22
N ALA A 720 -15.41 -5.10 -21.12
CA ALA A 720 -15.74 -4.44 -19.87
C ALA A 720 -16.64 -5.36 -19.03
N VAL A 721 -16.22 -5.66 -17.80
CA VAL A 721 -16.95 -6.44 -16.80
C VAL A 721 -17.45 -5.49 -15.75
N ILE A 722 -18.74 -5.51 -15.44
CA ILE A 722 -19.31 -4.65 -14.40
C ILE A 722 -19.82 -5.52 -13.26
N ARG A 723 -19.23 -5.38 -12.07
CA ARG A 723 -19.59 -6.12 -10.86
C ARG A 723 -20.64 -5.37 -10.04
N GLY A 724 -21.84 -5.93 -9.96
CA GLY A 724 -22.96 -5.42 -9.17
C GLY A 724 -23.77 -4.33 -9.87
N PRO A 725 -24.97 -3.99 -9.36
CA PRO A 725 -25.80 -2.93 -9.94
C PRO A 725 -25.10 -1.57 -9.81
N LEU A 726 -24.89 -0.88 -10.93
CA LEU A 726 -24.27 0.45 -10.96
C LEU A 726 -25.16 1.54 -10.34
N TYR A 727 -26.48 1.35 -10.40
CA TYR A 727 -27.48 2.28 -9.92
C TYR A 727 -28.68 1.51 -9.32
N GLY A 728 -29.21 1.98 -8.19
CA GLY A 728 -30.58 1.69 -7.73
C GLY A 728 -31.53 2.86 -8.02
N GLU A 729 -32.85 2.66 -7.90
CA GLU A 729 -33.85 3.72 -8.11
C GLU A 729 -33.75 4.84 -7.06
N ASP A 730 -33.30 4.53 -5.83
CA ASP A 730 -33.14 5.47 -4.71
C ASP A 730 -31.82 6.26 -4.72
N ASP A 731 -31.05 6.19 -5.81
CA ASP A 731 -29.59 6.30 -5.78
C ASP A 731 -29.02 7.43 -6.67
N ALA A 732 -29.86 8.41 -7.01
CA ALA A 732 -29.53 9.52 -7.93
C ALA A 732 -28.80 9.07 -9.22
N PRO A 733 -29.42 8.20 -10.04
CA PRO A 733 -28.78 7.50 -11.16
C PRO A 733 -28.11 8.43 -12.18
N LYS A 734 -28.69 9.62 -12.39
CA LYS A 734 -28.15 10.63 -13.30
C LYS A 734 -26.81 11.21 -12.83
N ASP A 735 -26.65 11.43 -11.52
CA ASP A 735 -25.42 11.98 -10.94
C ASP A 735 -24.30 10.93 -10.94
N LYS A 736 -24.63 9.67 -10.65
CA LYS A 736 -23.68 8.56 -10.79
C LYS A 736 -23.27 8.35 -12.26
N PHE A 737 -24.19 8.50 -13.21
CA PHE A 737 -23.85 8.43 -14.63
C PHE A 737 -23.01 9.60 -15.13
N LYS A 738 -23.15 10.80 -14.55
CA LYS A 738 -22.26 11.94 -14.85
C LYS A 738 -20.79 11.55 -14.63
N ALA A 739 -20.49 10.84 -13.55
CA ALA A 739 -19.14 10.29 -13.31
C ALA A 739 -18.70 9.31 -14.41
N MET A 740 -19.64 8.55 -14.98
CA MET A 740 -19.37 7.60 -16.07
C MET A 740 -19.07 8.30 -17.41
N LYS A 741 -19.61 9.50 -17.68
CA LYS A 741 -19.29 10.27 -18.91
C LYS A 741 -17.79 10.62 -18.99
N TYR A 742 -17.11 10.74 -17.85
CA TYR A 742 -15.67 10.97 -17.80
C TYR A 742 -14.84 9.76 -18.29
N PHE A 743 -15.42 8.57 -18.51
CA PHE A 743 -14.72 7.43 -19.12
C PHE A 743 -14.28 7.71 -20.57
N HIS A 744 -15.06 8.48 -21.35
CA HIS A 744 -14.64 8.83 -22.72
C HIS A 744 -13.37 9.70 -22.74
N LEU A 745 -13.22 10.53 -21.72
CA LEU A 745 -12.07 11.42 -21.52
C LEU A 745 -10.93 10.74 -20.78
N GLY A 746 -11.26 9.73 -19.99
CA GLY A 746 -10.29 8.92 -19.28
C GLY A 746 -9.82 9.43 -17.93
N HIS A 747 -10.58 10.31 -17.29
CA HIS A 747 -10.24 10.86 -15.98
C HIS A 747 -10.65 9.92 -14.85
N ARG A 748 -9.78 9.76 -13.84
CA ARG A 748 -10.11 9.00 -12.61
C ARG A 748 -11.17 9.74 -11.81
N LEU A 749 -12.04 8.99 -11.12
CA LEU A 749 -13.07 9.55 -10.24
C LEU A 749 -12.46 10.52 -9.20
N GLU A 750 -11.28 10.19 -8.66
CA GLU A 750 -10.52 11.05 -7.75
C GLU A 750 -10.15 12.41 -8.38
N ASP A 751 -9.65 12.40 -9.61
CA ASP A 751 -9.26 13.61 -10.35
C ASP A 751 -10.49 14.45 -10.71
N VAL A 752 -11.61 13.79 -11.03
CA VAL A 752 -12.91 14.44 -11.27
C VAL A 752 -13.40 15.11 -9.99
N VAL A 753 -13.38 14.41 -8.86
CA VAL A 753 -13.82 14.98 -7.56
C VAL A 753 -12.92 16.13 -7.13
N LEU A 754 -11.61 16.04 -7.32
CA LEU A 754 -10.67 17.13 -7.05
C LEU A 754 -10.95 18.34 -7.93
N ARG A 755 -11.13 18.13 -9.24
CA ARG A 755 -11.48 19.19 -10.19
C ARG A 755 -12.81 19.85 -9.86
N GLU A 756 -13.86 19.08 -9.57
CA GLU A 756 -15.17 19.63 -9.19
C GLU A 756 -15.07 20.44 -7.88
N ARG A 757 -14.24 19.99 -6.92
CA ARG A 757 -13.94 20.77 -5.70
C ARG A 757 -13.16 22.05 -6.00
N GLU A 758 -12.18 22.02 -6.90
CA GLU A 758 -11.42 23.20 -7.33
C GLU A 758 -12.29 24.21 -8.09
N LEU A 759 -13.19 23.72 -8.96
CA LEU A 759 -14.17 24.55 -9.66
C LEU A 759 -15.16 25.17 -8.69
N ALA A 760 -15.65 24.41 -7.69
CA ALA A 760 -16.52 24.93 -6.64
C ALA A 760 -15.82 26.00 -5.78
N LYS A 761 -14.54 25.78 -5.43
CA LYS A 761 -13.72 26.79 -4.75
C LYS A 761 -13.52 28.04 -5.60
N SER A 762 -13.16 27.88 -6.87
CA SER A 762 -12.96 29.00 -7.79
C SER A 762 -14.24 29.80 -8.04
N ALA A 763 -15.40 29.14 -8.02
CA ALA A 763 -16.70 29.80 -8.11
C ALA A 763 -17.04 30.58 -6.83
N MET A 764 -16.71 30.04 -5.66
CA MET A 764 -16.82 30.75 -4.38
C MET A 764 -15.88 31.96 -4.33
N ASP A 765 -14.63 31.80 -4.73
CA ASP A 765 -13.63 32.88 -4.72
C ASP A 765 -14.04 34.04 -5.65
N ARG A 766 -14.63 33.75 -6.81
CA ARG A 766 -15.20 34.77 -7.71
C ARG A 766 -16.44 35.45 -7.14
N SER A 767 -17.30 34.71 -6.43
CA SER A 767 -18.46 35.32 -5.76
C SER A 767 -18.06 36.27 -4.64
N THR A 768 -16.99 35.95 -3.91
CA THR A 768 -16.43 36.86 -2.89
C THR A 768 -15.75 38.07 -3.50
N ASP A 769 -15.09 37.97 -4.66
CA ASP A 769 -14.50 39.13 -5.34
C ASP A 769 -15.57 40.09 -5.91
N ASP A 770 -16.68 39.56 -6.42
CA ASP A 770 -17.81 40.37 -6.90
C ASP A 770 -18.55 41.06 -5.73
N ASP A 771 -18.70 40.38 -4.58
CA ASP A 771 -19.24 41.00 -3.36
C ASP A 771 -18.29 42.07 -2.79
N THR A 772 -16.97 41.86 -2.87
CA THR A 772 -15.98 42.86 -2.40
C THR A 772 -15.99 44.11 -3.28
N LYS A 773 -16.12 43.96 -4.61
CA LYS A 773 -16.28 45.10 -5.54
C LYS A 773 -17.61 45.82 -5.38
N ALA A 774 -18.70 45.10 -5.12
CA ALA A 774 -20.00 45.71 -4.82
C ALA A 774 -20.02 46.49 -3.48
N THR A 775 -19.10 46.17 -2.58
CA THR A 775 -18.92 46.88 -1.30
C THR A 775 -17.97 48.08 -1.42
N GLU A 776 -17.09 48.12 -2.41
CA GLU A 776 -16.22 49.29 -2.70
C GLU A 776 -16.90 50.34 -3.60
N GLU A 777 -18.00 50.00 -4.28
CA GLU A 777 -18.81 50.92 -5.09
C GLU A 777 -20.04 51.51 -4.36
N ASN A 778 -20.24 51.19 -3.07
CA ASN A 778 -21.20 51.85 -2.15
C ASN A 778 -20.46 52.60 -1.06
#